data_AF-A0A1E5FNK5-F1
#
_entry.id   AF-A0A1E5FNK5-F1
#
_cell.length_a   1.000
_cell.length_b   1.000
_cell.length_c   1.000
_cell.angle_alpha   90.00
_cell.angle_beta   90.00
_cell.angle_gamma   90.00
#
_symmetry.space_group_name_H-M   'P 1'
#
loop_
_entity.id
_entity.type
_entity.pdbx_description
1 polymer ?
#
loop_
_entity_poly.entity_id
_entity_poly.type
_entity_poly.pdbx_seq_one_letter_code
_entity_poly.pdbx_strand_id
1 'polypeptide(L)'
;MAVLDANNYQSATGQATGEFVLYNGSADTQVSNTEELENLVVRSGEGEIIRLSDIAKVSLEKSHDVYRASANGQEAVVAAINAAPSANPINIAADVLELLPQLEKNLPSNISMNVMYDSTIAINESIQEVIKTILEAALIVLIVITLFLGSFRAVLIPIVTIPLSLIGVAMVMQAMGFSWNLMTLLAMVLAIGLVVDDAIVVLENVDRHIKLGESPFRAAIIGTREIAVPVIAMTLTLGAVYAPIAMMGGITGSLFKEFALTLAGSVFVSGIVALTLSPMMCSKMLKAHAEPSKFEQKVHSVLDGMTNRYERMLGAVMQHRPVFIGFAIIVFASLPMLFKFIPSELAPSEDKGVIMLMGTAPSNANLDFMQNTMNDVNKILSDQPEVAYAQVFTGVPNANQAFGIASMVPWSEREASQSEVANRVGGLVKDVPGMAVTAFQMPELPGAGSGLPIQFVITTPNSFESLFQITTDILTDVATNPLFVYSDLDLNYDSATMKVHIDKDKAGAYGVTMQDIGITLGTMMSDGYVNRIDLNGRSYEVIPQVERKFRLNPESMNNYYVRAADGNAVPLGSLITIDVVAEPRSLPHFNQLNSATIGAVPAPGAAMGDAIAWFEETAANKLPSGYNHDYMGEARQYVTEGSALYATFGLALAIIFLVLAIQFESLKDPLVIMVSVPLAICGALIALAWGAATMNIYSQVGLITLVGLITKHGILICEVAKEEQLHHHKTRIEAVMEAAKVRLRPILMTTAAMIAGLIPLMYASGAGAAQRFSIGIVIVAGLAIGTIFTLFVLPVIYSYLAEKHKPLPVFVEDKDLEKLARVDEAKAAHRELADNK
;
A
#
# COMPACT_ATOMS: atom_id res chain seq x y z
N MET A 1 18.18 51.86 1.41
CA MET A 1 18.92 50.78 2.08
C MET A 1 19.71 51.34 3.25
N ALA A 2 20.89 51.97 3.07
CA ALA A 2 21.71 52.48 4.19
C ALA A 2 20.97 53.43 5.16
N VAL A 3 20.08 54.29 4.65
CA VAL A 3 19.29 55.19 5.50
C VAL A 3 18.23 54.47 6.34
N LEU A 4 17.59 53.43 5.77
CA LEU A 4 16.62 52.61 6.47
C LEU A 4 17.31 51.79 7.57
N ASP A 5 18.51 51.27 7.29
CA ASP A 5 19.28 50.50 8.27
C ASP A 5 19.82 51.38 9.41
N ALA A 6 20.29 52.60 9.09
CA ALA A 6 20.82 53.53 10.07
C ALA A 6 19.75 54.15 10.98
N ASN A 7 18.53 54.39 10.46
CA ASN A 7 17.47 55.12 11.18
C ASN A 7 16.35 54.21 11.74
N ASN A 8 16.31 52.93 11.37
CA ASN A 8 15.51 51.92 12.06
C ASN A 8 16.46 50.95 12.77
N TYR A 9 16.93 51.35 13.96
CA TYR A 9 18.03 50.68 14.65
C TYR A 9 17.63 50.22 16.05
N GLN A 10 17.87 48.95 16.37
CA GLN A 10 17.63 48.45 17.73
C GLN A 10 18.83 48.78 18.62
N SER A 11 18.67 49.74 19.53
CA SER A 11 19.76 50.17 20.43
C SER A 11 19.80 49.36 21.72
N ALA A 12 21.01 49.00 22.15
CA ALA A 12 21.27 48.42 23.47
C ALA A 12 21.72 49.53 24.42
N THR A 13 20.78 50.09 25.19
CA THR A 13 21.02 51.27 26.05
C THR A 13 21.63 50.94 27.41
N GLY A 14 21.66 49.67 27.81
CA GLY A 14 22.27 49.24 29.06
C GLY A 14 21.52 49.74 30.31
N GLN A 15 22.25 50.06 31.37
CA GLN A 15 21.68 50.47 32.66
C GLN A 15 22.55 51.58 33.28
N ALA A 16 21.90 52.55 33.94
CA ALA A 16 22.59 53.54 34.75
C ALA A 16 22.55 53.10 36.22
N THR A 17 23.72 53.02 36.87
CA THR A 17 23.84 52.61 38.28
C THR A 17 24.16 53.82 39.14
N GLY A 18 23.22 54.23 39.99
CA GLY A 18 23.43 55.22 41.04
C GLY A 18 23.97 54.58 42.32
N GLU A 19 24.14 55.39 43.37
CA GLU A 19 24.75 54.96 44.64
C GLU A 19 23.93 53.90 45.40
N PHE A 20 22.60 53.93 45.27
CA PHE A 20 21.68 52.95 45.89
C PHE A 20 20.57 52.45 44.97
N VAL A 21 20.55 52.87 43.69
CA VAL A 21 19.42 52.60 42.76
C VAL A 21 19.95 52.28 41.37
N LEU A 22 19.27 51.37 40.70
CA LEU A 22 19.58 50.95 39.33
C LEU A 22 18.43 51.37 38.40
N TYR A 23 18.78 51.99 37.28
CA TYR A 23 17.84 52.41 36.25
C TYR A 23 18.13 51.65 34.95
N ASN A 24 17.18 50.83 34.49
CA ASN A 24 17.27 50.18 33.20
C ASN A 24 17.04 51.20 32.09
N GLY A 25 17.95 51.24 31.11
CA GLY A 25 17.80 52.04 29.91
C GLY A 25 16.90 51.36 28.89
N SER A 26 16.08 52.15 28.21
CA SER A 26 15.40 51.79 26.97
C SER A 26 15.42 53.04 26.08
N ALA A 27 15.78 52.92 24.80
CA ALA A 27 15.66 54.01 23.85
C ALA A 27 14.84 53.58 22.66
N ASP A 28 13.96 54.49 22.24
CA ASP A 28 13.03 54.32 21.14
C ASP A 28 13.71 54.69 19.82
N THR A 29 14.67 53.86 19.42
CA THR A 29 15.46 54.06 18.19
C THR A 29 14.99 53.17 17.03
N GLN A 30 14.08 52.25 17.30
CA GLN A 30 13.48 51.36 16.32
C GLN A 30 12.11 51.90 15.91
N VAL A 31 11.73 51.71 14.65
CA VAL A 31 10.41 52.04 14.15
C VAL A 31 9.40 50.99 14.63
N SER A 32 8.29 51.44 15.22
CA SER A 32 7.31 50.59 15.91
C SER A 32 6.02 50.35 15.11
N ASN A 33 5.79 51.12 14.05
CA ASN A 33 4.60 50.98 13.20
C ASN A 33 4.85 51.53 11.79
N THR A 34 3.89 51.33 10.88
CA THR A 34 3.99 51.76 9.49
C THR A 34 4.03 53.28 9.33
N GLU A 35 3.32 54.03 10.17
CA GLU A 35 3.26 55.50 10.11
C GLU A 35 4.59 56.15 10.51
N GLU A 36 5.28 55.59 11.50
CA GLU A 36 6.64 55.99 11.85
C GLU A 36 7.64 55.67 10.73
N LEU A 37 7.45 54.54 10.02
CA LEU A 37 8.27 54.20 8.86
C LEU A 37 8.07 55.19 7.71
N GLU A 38 6.82 55.59 7.44
CA GLU A 38 6.48 56.63 6.46
C GLU A 38 7.13 57.97 6.81
N ASN A 39 7.13 58.31 8.09
CA ASN A 39 7.68 59.56 8.60
C ASN A 39 9.22 59.53 8.75
N LEU A 40 9.88 58.41 8.49
CA LEU A 40 11.33 58.27 8.63
C LEU A 40 12.06 59.28 7.76
N VAL A 41 12.98 60.04 8.37
CA VAL A 41 13.73 61.10 7.67
C VAL A 41 14.78 60.47 6.77
N VAL A 42 14.68 60.74 5.47
CA VAL A 42 15.61 60.22 4.46
C VAL A 42 16.75 61.19 4.18
N ARG A 43 16.46 62.49 4.15
CA ARG A 43 17.45 63.55 3.93
C ARG A 43 17.02 64.84 4.65
N SER A 44 17.99 65.57 5.19
CA SER A 44 17.81 66.92 5.72
C SER A 44 18.83 67.88 5.09
N GLY A 45 18.39 69.01 4.55
CA GLY A 45 19.28 70.04 3.98
C GLY A 45 18.54 71.32 3.59
N GLU A 46 19.20 72.48 3.68
CA GLU A 46 18.65 73.81 3.31
C GLU A 46 17.30 74.18 3.99
N GLY A 47 17.01 73.60 5.16
CA GLY A 47 15.76 73.81 5.88
C GLY A 47 14.60 72.91 5.43
N GLU A 48 14.81 72.05 4.43
CA GLU A 48 13.85 71.05 3.97
C GLU A 48 14.18 69.66 4.55
N ILE A 49 13.13 68.94 4.92
CA ILE A 49 13.19 67.56 5.42
C ILE A 49 12.44 66.70 4.41
N ILE A 50 13.12 65.72 3.82
CA ILE A 50 12.52 64.72 2.94
C ILE A 50 12.28 63.46 3.77
N ARG A 51 11.04 63.04 3.85
CA ARG A 51 10.60 61.80 4.53
C ARG A 51 10.48 60.65 3.54
N LEU A 52 10.36 59.43 4.05
CA LEU A 52 10.18 58.25 3.20
C LEU A 52 8.89 58.35 2.38
N SER A 53 7.81 58.86 2.98
CA SER A 53 6.52 59.11 2.32
C SER A 53 6.61 60.02 1.08
N ASP A 54 7.62 60.89 1.01
CA ASP A 54 7.76 61.84 -0.10
C ASP A 54 8.32 61.15 -1.38
N ILE A 55 8.93 59.98 -1.24
CA ILE A 55 9.65 59.28 -2.31
C ILE A 55 9.25 57.82 -2.50
N ALA A 56 8.52 57.24 -1.54
CA ALA A 56 8.11 55.84 -1.56
C ALA A 56 6.72 55.66 -0.92
N LYS A 57 6.01 54.64 -1.38
CA LYS A 57 4.78 54.16 -0.75
C LYS A 57 5.14 53.07 0.25
N VAL A 58 4.70 53.22 1.49
CA VAL A 58 4.83 52.19 2.53
C VAL A 58 3.49 51.46 2.65
N SER A 59 3.51 50.13 2.62
CA SER A 59 2.34 49.29 2.84
C SER A 59 2.73 48.00 3.54
N LEU A 60 1.79 47.45 4.31
CA LEU A 60 1.92 46.11 4.89
C LEU A 60 1.38 45.09 3.88
N GLU A 61 2.26 44.36 3.23
CA GLU A 61 1.94 43.39 2.18
C GLU A 61 2.58 42.02 2.42
N LYS A 62 2.32 41.08 1.50
CA LYS A 62 2.94 39.74 1.49
C LYS A 62 4.46 39.91 1.37
N SER A 63 5.26 39.18 2.16
CA SER A 63 6.74 39.28 2.09
C SER A 63 7.28 38.74 0.76
N HIS A 64 6.70 37.63 0.28
CA HIS A 64 7.00 37.03 -1.02
C HIS A 64 5.71 36.54 -1.69
N ASP A 65 5.61 36.74 -3.00
CA ASP A 65 4.54 36.21 -3.84
C ASP A 65 5.11 35.06 -4.66
N VAL A 66 5.29 33.91 -3.99
CA VAL A 66 5.91 32.69 -4.57
C VAL A 66 4.90 31.58 -4.85
N TYR A 67 3.75 31.62 -4.19
CA TYR A 67 2.62 30.75 -4.49
C TYR A 67 1.30 31.48 -4.21
N ARG A 68 0.24 31.03 -4.87
CA ARG A 68 -1.13 31.50 -4.60
C ARG A 68 -2.06 30.30 -4.48
N ALA A 69 -3.09 30.44 -3.64
CA ALA A 69 -4.09 29.41 -3.46
C ALA A 69 -5.49 29.97 -3.72
N SER A 70 -6.30 29.20 -4.42
CA SER A 70 -7.73 29.45 -4.59
C SER A 70 -8.53 28.21 -4.22
N ALA A 71 -9.70 28.43 -3.61
CA ALA A 71 -10.64 27.39 -3.24
C ALA A 71 -12.05 27.80 -3.69
N ASN A 72 -12.75 26.92 -4.39
CA ASN A 72 -14.11 27.16 -4.93
C ASN A 72 -14.27 28.53 -5.62
N GLY A 73 -13.30 28.90 -6.45
CA GLY A 73 -13.28 30.16 -7.21
C GLY A 73 -12.93 31.42 -6.39
N GLN A 74 -12.54 31.31 -5.12
CA GLN A 74 -12.17 32.43 -4.26
C GLN A 74 -10.71 32.33 -3.81
N GLU A 75 -10.04 33.47 -3.55
CA GLU A 75 -8.70 33.48 -2.95
C GLU A 75 -8.78 32.89 -1.53
N ALA A 76 -7.90 31.93 -1.24
CA ALA A 76 -7.93 31.18 0.01
C ALA A 76 -6.55 31.14 0.66
N VAL A 77 -6.53 31.09 2.00
CA VAL A 77 -5.33 30.77 2.77
C VAL A 77 -5.47 29.33 3.23
N VAL A 78 -4.56 28.47 2.76
CA VAL A 78 -4.58 27.04 3.09
C VAL A 78 -3.54 26.74 4.16
N ALA A 79 -3.99 26.13 5.25
CA ALA A 79 -3.13 25.59 6.29
C ALA A 79 -3.12 24.06 6.19
N ALA A 80 -2.00 23.49 5.75
CA ALA A 80 -1.82 22.04 5.70
C ALA A 80 -1.37 21.51 7.08
N ILE A 81 -2.04 20.45 7.57
CA ILE A 81 -1.71 19.80 8.83
C ILE A 81 -1.08 18.45 8.50
N ASN A 82 0.22 18.33 8.73
CA ASN A 82 0.96 17.09 8.53
C ASN A 82 1.11 16.35 9.85
N ALA A 83 0.74 15.07 9.88
CA ALA A 83 0.96 14.22 11.04
C ALA A 83 2.47 14.00 11.27
N ALA A 84 2.89 14.02 12.54
CA ALA A 84 4.22 13.55 12.89
C ALA A 84 4.34 12.04 12.58
N PRO A 85 5.53 11.53 12.19
CA PRO A 85 5.68 10.13 11.77
C PRO A 85 5.20 9.06 12.78
N SER A 86 5.16 9.38 14.07
CA SER A 86 4.70 8.48 15.14
C SER A 86 3.27 8.74 15.62
N ALA A 87 2.60 9.77 15.09
CA ALA A 87 1.30 10.20 15.57
C ALA A 87 0.16 9.54 14.78
N ASN A 88 -0.97 9.32 15.46
CA ASN A 88 -2.16 8.77 14.82
C ASN A 88 -2.93 9.89 14.09
N PRO A 89 -3.12 9.80 12.76
CA PRO A 89 -3.81 10.83 12.00
C PRO A 89 -5.28 11.02 12.41
N ILE A 90 -5.96 9.95 12.84
CA ILE A 90 -7.37 10.01 13.30
C ILE A 90 -7.48 10.85 14.57
N ASN A 91 -6.55 10.66 15.52
CA ASN A 91 -6.55 11.45 16.76
C ASN A 91 -6.22 12.91 16.48
N ILE A 92 -5.25 13.17 15.60
CA ILE A 92 -4.90 14.54 15.20
C ILE A 92 -6.11 15.24 14.56
N ALA A 93 -6.81 14.57 13.63
CA ALA A 93 -7.98 15.15 13.00
C ALA A 93 -9.09 15.45 14.02
N ALA A 94 -9.35 14.53 14.95
CA ALA A 94 -10.31 14.75 16.03
C ALA A 94 -9.95 15.98 16.89
N ASP A 95 -8.69 16.09 17.33
CA ASP A 95 -8.21 17.21 18.14
C ASP A 95 -8.29 18.55 17.38
N VAL A 96 -7.97 18.54 16.08
CA VAL A 96 -8.08 19.73 15.22
C VAL A 96 -9.54 20.14 15.06
N LEU A 97 -10.44 19.19 14.75
CA LEU A 97 -11.88 19.45 14.59
C LEU A 97 -12.51 19.97 15.89
N GLU A 98 -12.02 19.54 17.05
CA GLU A 98 -12.46 20.07 18.35
C GLU A 98 -12.00 21.53 18.57
N LEU A 99 -10.84 21.90 18.05
CA LEU A 99 -10.28 23.25 18.18
C LEU A 99 -10.91 24.25 17.20
N LEU A 100 -11.34 23.80 16.01
CA LEU A 100 -11.86 24.66 14.94
C LEU A 100 -12.97 25.64 15.40
N PRO A 101 -14.03 25.21 16.13
CA PRO A 101 -15.07 26.14 16.57
C PRO A 101 -14.57 27.22 17.53
N GLN A 102 -13.48 26.97 18.26
CA GLN A 102 -12.86 27.96 19.14
C GLN A 102 -12.07 28.99 18.34
N LEU A 103 -11.41 28.56 17.27
CA LEU A 103 -10.70 29.44 16.35
C LEU A 103 -11.68 30.31 15.56
N GLU A 104 -12.77 29.73 15.06
CA GLU A 104 -13.79 30.43 14.27
C GLU A 104 -14.46 31.56 15.07
N LYS A 105 -14.72 31.37 16.37
CA LYS A 105 -15.27 32.42 17.24
C LYS A 105 -14.39 33.67 17.38
N ASN A 106 -13.08 33.52 17.17
CA ASN A 106 -12.12 34.62 17.25
C ASN A 106 -11.87 35.27 15.88
N LEU A 107 -12.45 34.75 14.80
CA LEU A 107 -12.29 35.31 13.47
C LEU A 107 -13.21 36.52 13.25
N PRO A 108 -12.75 37.50 12.45
CA PRO A 108 -13.62 38.54 11.89
C PRO A 108 -14.78 37.94 11.10
N SER A 109 -15.93 38.63 11.07
CA SER A 109 -17.16 38.15 10.42
C SER A 109 -17.08 37.95 8.90
N ASN A 110 -15.99 38.38 8.27
CA ASN A 110 -15.72 38.26 6.84
C ASN A 110 -14.74 37.13 6.49
N ILE A 111 -14.31 36.32 7.47
CA ILE A 111 -13.42 35.16 7.25
C ILE A 111 -14.15 33.90 7.72
N SER A 112 -14.33 32.94 6.82
CA SER A 112 -14.80 31.59 7.16
C SER A 112 -13.64 30.59 7.13
N MET A 113 -13.72 29.58 7.98
CA MET A 113 -12.73 28.51 8.05
C MET A 113 -13.43 27.18 7.80
N ASN A 114 -13.03 26.49 6.73
CA ASN A 114 -13.63 25.23 6.33
C ASN A 114 -12.54 24.16 6.12
N VAL A 115 -12.86 22.91 6.45
CA VAL A 115 -11.99 21.77 6.15
C VAL A 115 -12.21 21.35 4.70
N MET A 116 -11.23 21.58 3.84
CA MET A 116 -11.34 21.29 2.40
C MET A 116 -10.96 19.86 2.03
N TYR A 117 -10.07 19.23 2.81
CA TYR A 117 -9.62 17.86 2.60
C TYR A 117 -9.25 17.24 3.94
N ASP A 118 -9.78 16.04 4.20
CA ASP A 118 -9.46 15.24 5.37
C ASP A 118 -9.23 13.79 4.95
N SER A 119 -7.97 13.36 5.02
CA SER A 119 -7.58 11.98 4.68
C SER A 119 -8.15 10.93 5.65
N THR A 120 -8.55 11.33 6.86
CA THR A 120 -9.08 10.41 7.88
C THR A 120 -10.48 9.93 7.59
N ILE A 121 -11.27 10.66 6.78
CA ILE A 121 -12.59 10.23 6.33
C ILE A 121 -12.49 8.90 5.61
N ALA A 122 -11.57 8.78 4.65
CA ALA A 122 -11.34 7.53 3.91
C ALA A 122 -10.88 6.39 4.82
N ILE A 123 -10.02 6.69 5.81
CA ILE A 123 -9.53 5.70 6.78
C ILE A 123 -10.68 5.20 7.67
N ASN A 124 -11.48 6.11 8.22
CA ASN A 124 -12.58 5.78 9.12
C ASN A 124 -13.68 5.01 8.39
N GLU A 125 -14.04 5.43 7.17
CA GLU A 125 -15.00 4.72 6.32
C GLU A 125 -14.50 3.30 5.98
N SER A 126 -13.21 3.18 5.63
CA SER A 126 -12.59 1.87 5.39
C SER A 126 -12.70 0.96 6.62
N ILE A 127 -12.41 1.46 7.82
CA ILE A 127 -12.52 0.70 9.08
C ILE A 127 -13.97 0.27 9.33
N GLN A 128 -14.93 1.19 9.19
CA GLN A 128 -16.36 0.89 9.41
C GLN A 128 -16.86 -0.18 8.43
N GLU A 129 -16.52 -0.05 7.15
CA GLU A 129 -16.89 -1.05 6.15
C GLU A 129 -16.20 -2.39 6.40
N VAL A 130 -14.94 -2.43 6.87
CA VAL A 130 -14.32 -3.72 7.25
C VAL A 130 -15.04 -4.35 8.43
N ILE A 131 -15.39 -3.59 9.47
CA ILE A 131 -16.12 -4.13 10.64
C ILE A 131 -17.49 -4.68 10.23
N LYS A 132 -18.23 -3.95 9.37
CA LYS A 132 -19.48 -4.43 8.78
C LYS A 132 -19.27 -5.72 8.00
N THR A 133 -18.22 -5.78 7.18
CA THR A 133 -17.83 -6.98 6.42
C THR A 133 -17.52 -8.17 7.34
N ILE A 134 -16.85 -7.96 8.49
CA ILE A 134 -16.60 -9.00 9.51
C ILE A 134 -17.93 -9.59 10.02
N LEU A 135 -18.89 -8.73 10.37
CA LEU A 135 -20.19 -9.17 10.88
C LEU A 135 -21.01 -9.92 9.83
N GLU A 136 -21.05 -9.41 8.60
CA GLU A 136 -21.72 -10.06 7.47
C GLU A 136 -21.08 -11.42 7.14
N ALA A 137 -19.75 -11.49 7.07
CA ALA A 137 -19.01 -12.72 6.84
C ALA A 137 -19.27 -13.75 7.94
N ALA A 138 -19.22 -13.35 9.21
CA ALA A 138 -19.51 -14.25 10.33
C ALA A 138 -20.94 -14.79 10.28
N LEU A 139 -21.93 -13.95 9.95
CA LEU A 139 -23.32 -14.37 9.83
C LEU A 139 -23.52 -15.33 8.64
N ILE A 140 -22.93 -15.05 7.49
CA ILE A 140 -23.03 -15.91 6.30
C ILE A 140 -22.37 -17.26 6.56
N VAL A 141 -21.17 -17.27 7.15
CA VAL A 141 -20.48 -18.50 7.56
C VAL A 141 -21.36 -19.32 8.50
N LEU A 142 -21.99 -18.67 9.49
CA LEU A 142 -22.89 -19.34 10.42
C LEU A 142 -24.11 -19.97 9.72
N ILE A 143 -24.70 -19.27 8.76
CA ILE A 143 -25.81 -19.78 7.94
C ILE A 143 -25.36 -21.01 7.16
N VAL A 144 -24.22 -20.93 6.46
CA VAL A 144 -23.70 -22.05 5.67
C VAL A 144 -23.40 -23.27 6.56
N ILE A 145 -22.77 -23.07 7.71
CA ILE A 145 -22.51 -24.16 8.66
C ILE A 145 -23.84 -24.79 9.14
N THR A 146 -24.86 -23.98 9.39
CA THR A 146 -26.20 -24.48 9.76
C THR A 146 -26.82 -25.33 8.65
N LEU A 147 -26.65 -24.93 7.39
CA LEU A 147 -27.14 -25.68 6.23
C LEU A 147 -26.46 -27.05 6.06
N PHE A 148 -25.19 -27.18 6.44
CA PHE A 148 -24.46 -28.44 6.34
C PHE A 148 -24.63 -29.36 7.55
N LEU A 149 -24.66 -28.81 8.77
CA LEU A 149 -24.79 -29.60 10.00
C LEU A 149 -26.23 -30.04 10.28
N GLY A 150 -27.24 -29.29 9.83
CA GLY A 150 -28.65 -29.62 10.07
C GLY A 150 -29.13 -29.47 11.52
N SER A 151 -28.22 -29.19 12.47
CA SER A 151 -28.48 -29.14 13.91
C SER A 151 -28.11 -27.80 14.53
N PHE A 152 -29.11 -27.07 15.04
CA PHE A 152 -28.91 -25.80 15.75
C PHE A 152 -28.01 -25.92 16.99
N ARG A 153 -27.94 -27.10 17.61
CA ARG A 153 -27.06 -27.32 18.78
C ARG A 153 -25.60 -27.42 18.38
N ALA A 154 -25.31 -28.08 17.25
CA ALA A 154 -23.96 -28.21 16.72
C ALA A 154 -23.41 -26.84 16.29
N VAL A 155 -24.28 -25.96 15.78
CA VAL A 155 -23.96 -24.60 15.35
C VAL A 155 -23.47 -23.69 16.49
N LEU A 156 -23.87 -23.94 17.74
CA LEU A 156 -23.40 -23.17 18.90
C LEU A 156 -21.88 -23.29 19.13
N ILE A 157 -21.24 -24.33 18.62
CA ILE A 157 -19.80 -24.53 18.76
C ILE A 157 -19.03 -23.50 17.90
N PRO A 158 -19.27 -23.39 16.58
CA PRO A 158 -18.80 -22.26 15.76
C PRO A 158 -19.11 -20.87 16.34
N ILE A 159 -20.32 -20.66 16.88
CA ILE A 159 -20.72 -19.37 17.47
C ILE A 159 -19.79 -18.92 18.60
N VAL A 160 -19.27 -19.85 19.39
CA VAL A 160 -18.36 -19.56 20.51
C VAL A 160 -16.90 -19.55 20.07
N THR A 161 -16.52 -20.45 19.15
CA THR A 161 -15.13 -20.64 18.74
C THR A 161 -14.62 -19.52 17.83
N ILE A 162 -15.47 -18.92 16.98
CA ILE A 162 -15.08 -17.78 16.13
C ILE A 162 -14.67 -16.57 16.98
N PRO A 163 -15.52 -16.02 17.88
CA PRO A 163 -15.16 -14.83 18.63
C PRO A 163 -13.98 -15.09 19.57
N LEU A 164 -13.91 -16.28 20.19
CA LEU A 164 -12.81 -16.62 21.09
C LEU A 164 -11.46 -16.63 20.36
N SER A 165 -11.42 -17.13 19.13
CA SER A 165 -10.18 -17.15 18.35
C SER A 165 -9.78 -15.75 17.86
N LEU A 166 -10.75 -14.94 17.43
CA LEU A 166 -10.51 -13.54 17.02
C LEU A 166 -10.05 -12.67 18.20
N ILE A 167 -10.65 -12.82 19.39
CA ILE A 167 -10.21 -12.14 20.61
C ILE A 167 -8.83 -12.65 21.04
N GLY A 168 -8.60 -13.96 20.94
CA GLY A 168 -7.32 -14.59 21.26
C GLY A 168 -6.17 -14.03 20.41
N VAL A 169 -6.35 -13.96 19.09
CA VAL A 169 -5.33 -13.36 18.22
C VAL A 169 -5.17 -11.86 18.47
N ALA A 170 -6.26 -11.13 18.74
CA ALA A 170 -6.18 -9.70 19.08
C ALA A 170 -5.29 -9.46 20.32
N MET A 171 -5.41 -10.29 21.34
CA MET A 171 -4.53 -10.24 22.52
C MET A 171 -3.08 -10.57 22.18
N VAL A 172 -2.83 -11.56 21.31
CA VAL A 172 -1.47 -11.92 20.85
C VAL A 172 -0.84 -10.75 20.08
N MET A 173 -1.59 -10.14 19.16
CA MET A 173 -1.14 -8.99 18.38
C MET A 173 -0.81 -7.79 19.27
N GLN A 174 -1.66 -7.51 20.27
CA GLN A 174 -1.42 -6.46 21.25
C GLN A 174 -0.17 -6.76 22.12
N ALA A 175 0.03 -8.01 22.52
CA ALA A 175 1.21 -8.42 23.30
C ALA A 175 2.52 -8.29 22.50
N MET A 176 2.44 -8.43 21.16
CA MET A 176 3.56 -8.22 20.25
C MET A 176 3.81 -6.74 19.89
N GLY A 177 2.96 -5.82 20.37
CA GLY A 177 3.07 -4.39 20.12
C GLY A 177 2.58 -3.96 18.74
N PHE A 178 1.78 -4.78 18.07
CA PHE A 178 1.19 -4.42 16.77
C PHE A 178 -0.05 -3.53 16.92
N SER A 179 -0.34 -2.78 15.86
CA SER A 179 -1.45 -1.83 15.82
C SER A 179 -2.72 -2.44 15.24
N TRP A 180 -3.85 -1.78 15.46
CA TRP A 180 -5.08 -2.03 14.70
C TRP A 180 -5.08 -1.16 13.46
N ASN A 181 -5.03 -1.79 12.29
CA ASN A 181 -5.09 -1.12 10.99
C ASN A 181 -5.84 -1.97 9.96
N LEU A 182 -6.00 -1.42 8.76
CA LEU A 182 -6.72 -2.06 7.65
C LEU A 182 -6.18 -3.46 7.32
N MET A 183 -4.86 -3.67 7.39
CA MET A 183 -4.25 -4.98 7.09
C MET A 183 -4.58 -6.02 8.16
N THR A 184 -4.50 -5.66 9.44
CA THR A 184 -4.89 -6.55 10.54
C THR A 184 -6.38 -6.87 10.54
N LEU A 185 -7.24 -5.88 10.23
CA LEU A 185 -8.68 -6.09 10.14
C LEU A 185 -9.05 -6.96 8.94
N LEU A 186 -8.41 -6.74 7.78
CA LEU A 186 -8.59 -7.58 6.60
C LEU A 186 -8.19 -9.03 6.90
N ALA A 187 -7.05 -9.24 7.57
CA ALA A 187 -6.63 -10.56 8.04
C ALA A 187 -7.68 -11.19 8.96
N MET A 188 -8.33 -10.44 9.85
CA MET A 188 -9.41 -10.96 10.69
C MET A 188 -10.64 -11.39 9.91
N VAL A 189 -10.99 -10.68 8.82
CA VAL A 189 -12.12 -11.12 7.98
C VAL A 189 -11.80 -12.47 7.32
N LEU A 190 -10.61 -12.60 6.74
CA LEU A 190 -10.16 -13.87 6.16
C LEU A 190 -10.06 -14.97 7.24
N ALA A 191 -9.65 -14.61 8.45
CA ALA A 191 -9.54 -15.54 9.57
C ALA A 191 -10.88 -16.16 9.96
N ILE A 192 -12.04 -15.50 9.77
CA ILE A 192 -13.35 -16.09 10.11
C ILE A 192 -13.54 -17.44 9.42
N GLY A 193 -13.28 -17.50 8.10
CA GLY A 193 -13.42 -18.74 7.34
C GLY A 193 -12.35 -19.79 7.68
N LEU A 194 -11.15 -19.36 8.05
CA LEU A 194 -10.04 -20.25 8.46
C LEU A 194 -10.23 -20.83 9.86
N VAL A 195 -10.70 -20.01 10.79
CA VAL A 195 -10.84 -20.34 12.21
C VAL A 195 -11.92 -21.40 12.43
N VAL A 196 -13.04 -21.33 11.69
CA VAL A 196 -14.11 -22.32 11.86
C VAL A 196 -13.71 -23.72 11.40
N ASP A 197 -12.77 -23.80 10.47
CA ASP A 197 -12.51 -25.02 9.72
C ASP A 197 -12.02 -26.16 10.64
N ASP A 198 -11.03 -25.91 11.50
CA ASP A 198 -10.53 -26.93 12.44
C ASP A 198 -11.61 -27.38 13.44
N ALA A 199 -12.39 -26.43 13.97
CA ALA A 199 -13.49 -26.71 14.89
C ALA A 199 -14.61 -27.53 14.23
N ILE A 200 -14.93 -27.24 12.96
CA ILE A 200 -15.91 -27.98 12.15
C ILE A 200 -15.43 -29.40 11.90
N VAL A 201 -14.17 -29.59 11.52
CA VAL A 201 -13.61 -30.92 11.23
C VAL A 201 -13.66 -31.81 12.47
N VAL A 202 -13.33 -31.27 13.66
CA VAL A 202 -13.45 -31.99 14.93
C VAL A 202 -14.92 -32.30 15.24
N LEU A 203 -15.80 -31.30 15.14
CA LEU A 203 -17.23 -31.44 15.40
C LEU A 203 -17.89 -32.53 14.53
N GLU A 204 -17.67 -32.51 13.23
CA GLU A 204 -18.26 -33.48 12.29
C GLU A 204 -17.78 -34.91 12.60
N ASN A 205 -16.52 -35.07 13.02
CA ASN A 205 -16.00 -36.39 13.36
C ASN A 205 -16.56 -36.93 14.67
N VAL A 206 -16.74 -36.06 15.66
CA VAL A 206 -17.41 -36.44 16.91
C VAL A 206 -18.87 -36.79 16.64
N ASP A 207 -19.59 -36.00 15.83
CA ASP A 207 -20.97 -36.26 15.45
C ASP A 207 -21.13 -37.59 14.69
N ARG A 208 -20.18 -37.91 13.79
CA ARG A 208 -20.12 -39.21 13.10
C ARG A 208 -20.05 -40.37 14.08
N HIS A 209 -19.18 -40.30 15.10
CA HIS A 209 -19.05 -41.36 16.11
C HIS A 209 -20.29 -41.50 17.00
N ILE A 210 -20.95 -40.38 17.34
CA ILE A 210 -22.24 -40.42 18.05
C ILE A 210 -23.30 -41.15 17.20
N LYS A 211 -23.33 -40.90 15.90
CA LYS A 211 -24.26 -41.57 14.95
C LYS A 211 -23.94 -43.05 14.75
N LEU A 212 -22.68 -43.45 14.90
CA LEU A 212 -22.26 -44.86 14.90
C LEU A 212 -22.60 -45.60 16.21
N GLY A 213 -23.18 -44.91 17.21
CA GLY A 213 -23.70 -45.51 18.44
C GLY A 213 -22.86 -45.24 19.69
N GLU A 214 -21.80 -44.45 19.60
CA GLU A 214 -20.97 -44.09 20.76
C GLU A 214 -21.64 -43.02 21.65
N SER A 215 -21.35 -43.06 22.96
CA SER A 215 -21.81 -41.99 23.87
C SER A 215 -21.12 -40.66 23.56
N PRO A 216 -21.75 -39.48 23.76
CA PRO A 216 -21.16 -38.18 23.37
C PRO A 216 -19.77 -37.91 23.97
N PHE A 217 -19.53 -38.35 25.21
CA PHE A 217 -18.23 -38.20 25.86
C PHE A 217 -17.15 -39.10 25.23
N ARG A 218 -17.49 -40.37 24.95
CA ARG A 218 -16.57 -41.32 24.33
C ARG A 218 -16.30 -40.97 22.87
N ALA A 219 -17.34 -40.59 22.13
CA ALA A 219 -17.24 -40.08 20.77
C ALA A 219 -16.36 -38.84 20.67
N ALA A 220 -16.45 -37.91 21.65
CA ALA A 220 -15.56 -36.75 21.71
C ALA A 220 -14.09 -37.14 21.83
N ILE A 221 -13.75 -38.14 22.67
CA ILE A 221 -12.37 -38.61 22.83
C ILE A 221 -11.87 -39.33 21.58
N ILE A 222 -12.64 -40.29 21.05
CA ILE A 222 -12.26 -41.09 19.89
C ILE A 222 -12.15 -40.18 18.66
N GLY A 223 -13.19 -39.41 18.39
CA GLY A 223 -13.25 -38.53 17.22
C GLY A 223 -12.18 -37.44 17.23
N THR A 224 -11.81 -36.92 18.40
CA THR A 224 -10.71 -35.95 18.49
C THR A 224 -9.34 -36.61 18.31
N ARG A 225 -9.12 -37.82 18.85
CA ARG A 225 -7.83 -38.53 18.67
C ARG A 225 -7.54 -38.85 17.21
N GLU A 226 -8.57 -39.22 16.44
CA GLU A 226 -8.44 -39.48 15.00
C GLU A 226 -8.04 -38.23 14.20
N ILE A 227 -8.41 -37.02 14.66
CA ILE A 227 -8.16 -35.76 13.92
C ILE A 227 -7.13 -34.85 14.60
N ALA A 228 -6.60 -35.22 15.77
CA ALA A 228 -5.60 -34.41 16.46
C ALA A 228 -4.37 -34.15 15.59
N VAL A 229 -3.81 -35.20 14.98
CA VAL A 229 -2.64 -35.09 14.09
C VAL A 229 -2.96 -34.26 12.84
N PRO A 230 -4.04 -34.54 12.08
CA PRO A 230 -4.42 -33.68 10.96
C PRO A 230 -4.63 -32.21 11.35
N VAL A 231 -5.29 -31.90 12.48
CA VAL A 231 -5.53 -30.50 12.89
C VAL A 231 -4.21 -29.79 13.18
N ILE A 232 -3.34 -30.39 14.00
CA ILE A 232 -2.02 -29.79 14.31
C ILE A 232 -1.22 -29.55 13.03
N ALA A 233 -1.24 -30.52 12.13
CA ALA A 233 -0.58 -30.43 10.84
C ALA A 233 -1.09 -29.29 9.96
N MET A 234 -2.41 -29.17 9.84
CA MET A 234 -3.05 -28.11 9.06
C MET A 234 -2.74 -26.73 9.67
N THR A 235 -2.79 -26.61 11.00
CA THR A 235 -2.42 -25.39 11.73
C THR A 235 -0.95 -25.00 11.48
N LEU A 236 -0.01 -25.94 11.63
CA LEU A 236 1.42 -25.70 11.39
C LEU A 236 1.71 -25.35 9.93
N THR A 237 1.06 -26.04 8.99
CA THR A 237 1.24 -25.79 7.55
C THR A 237 0.77 -24.38 7.19
N LEU A 238 -0.41 -23.94 7.66
CA LEU A 238 -0.86 -22.56 7.45
C LEU A 238 0.07 -21.53 8.10
N GLY A 239 0.53 -21.78 9.33
CA GLY A 239 1.52 -20.91 9.97
C GLY A 239 2.81 -20.79 9.15
N ALA A 240 3.26 -21.91 8.58
CA ALA A 240 4.48 -21.98 7.77
C ALA A 240 4.34 -21.30 6.40
N VAL A 241 3.14 -21.31 5.80
CA VAL A 241 2.80 -20.56 4.58
C VAL A 241 3.04 -19.05 4.78
N TYR A 242 2.69 -18.52 5.96
CA TYR A 242 2.80 -17.09 6.27
C TYR A 242 4.18 -16.66 6.77
N ALA A 243 5.04 -17.59 7.18
CA ALA A 243 6.36 -17.27 7.73
C ALA A 243 7.27 -16.49 6.75
N PRO A 244 7.39 -16.87 5.46
CA PRO A 244 8.15 -16.08 4.49
C PRO A 244 7.66 -14.63 4.34
N ILE A 245 6.35 -14.43 4.34
CA ILE A 245 5.75 -13.09 4.23
C ILE A 245 6.11 -12.25 5.46
N ALA A 246 6.01 -12.84 6.65
CA ALA A 246 6.37 -12.16 7.90
C ALA A 246 7.86 -11.78 7.99
N MET A 247 8.73 -12.46 7.24
CA MET A 247 10.17 -12.19 7.17
C MET A 247 10.57 -11.23 6.04
N MET A 248 9.61 -10.79 5.22
CA MET A 248 9.90 -9.89 4.10
C MET A 248 10.30 -8.49 4.59
N GLY A 249 11.30 -7.91 3.95
CA GLY A 249 11.73 -6.52 4.16
C GLY A 249 10.99 -5.53 3.25
N GLY A 250 11.44 -4.27 3.25
CA GLY A 250 10.85 -3.22 2.41
C GLY A 250 9.49 -2.74 2.90
N ILE A 251 8.82 -1.94 2.06
CA ILE A 251 7.52 -1.32 2.37
C ILE A 251 6.45 -2.40 2.34
N THR A 252 6.39 -3.22 1.30
CA THR A 252 5.43 -4.35 1.25
C THR A 252 5.63 -5.31 2.43
N GLY A 253 6.88 -5.61 2.81
CA GLY A 253 7.13 -6.47 3.98
C GLY A 253 6.63 -5.88 5.29
N SER A 254 6.78 -4.57 5.49
CA SER A 254 6.25 -3.89 6.68
C SER A 254 4.72 -3.92 6.76
N LEU A 255 4.04 -3.71 5.62
CA LEU A 255 2.57 -3.70 5.54
C LEU A 255 1.97 -5.10 5.73
N PHE A 256 2.57 -6.13 5.12
CA PHE A 256 2.04 -7.49 5.15
C PHE A 256 2.54 -8.36 6.30
N LYS A 257 3.56 -7.93 7.05
CA LYS A 257 3.99 -8.62 8.26
C LYS A 257 2.87 -8.74 9.28
N GLU A 258 2.17 -7.64 9.55
CA GLU A 258 1.05 -7.63 10.50
C GLU A 258 -0.13 -8.47 9.99
N PHE A 259 -0.41 -8.43 8.68
CA PHE A 259 -1.40 -9.29 8.03
C PHE A 259 -1.07 -10.79 8.22
N ALA A 260 0.15 -11.19 7.86
CA ALA A 260 0.61 -12.57 7.92
C ALA A 260 0.62 -13.14 9.35
N LEU A 261 1.10 -12.35 10.32
CA LEU A 261 1.12 -12.74 11.73
C LEU A 261 -0.28 -12.78 12.34
N THR A 262 -1.19 -11.91 11.92
CA THR A 262 -2.60 -11.98 12.35
C THR A 262 -3.25 -13.26 11.84
N LEU A 263 -3.05 -13.64 10.58
CA LEU A 263 -3.61 -14.90 10.05
C LEU A 263 -2.99 -16.13 10.71
N ALA A 264 -1.65 -16.18 10.80
CA ALA A 264 -0.95 -17.28 11.45
C ALA A 264 -1.37 -17.43 12.92
N GLY A 265 -1.45 -16.31 13.65
CA GLY A 265 -1.90 -16.27 15.03
C GLY A 265 -3.36 -16.72 15.18
N SER A 266 -4.25 -16.28 14.28
CA SER A 266 -5.67 -16.67 14.29
C SER A 266 -5.84 -18.17 14.12
N VAL A 267 -5.12 -18.76 13.17
CA VAL A 267 -5.16 -20.20 12.89
C VAL A 267 -4.55 -20.98 14.04
N PHE A 268 -3.45 -20.50 14.61
CA PHE A 268 -2.82 -21.12 15.78
C PHE A 268 -3.75 -21.15 17.00
N VAL A 269 -4.37 -20.02 17.33
CA VAL A 269 -5.36 -19.94 18.41
C VAL A 269 -6.56 -20.84 18.11
N SER A 270 -7.04 -20.86 16.86
CA SER A 270 -8.14 -21.75 16.47
C SER A 270 -7.78 -23.23 16.65
N GLY A 271 -6.58 -23.66 16.26
CA GLY A 271 -6.14 -25.04 16.46
C GLY A 271 -6.16 -25.46 17.93
N ILE A 272 -5.75 -24.57 18.84
CA ILE A 272 -5.86 -24.79 20.30
C ILE A 272 -7.33 -24.93 20.71
N VAL A 273 -8.18 -24.01 20.27
CA VAL A 273 -9.62 -24.01 20.57
C VAL A 273 -10.30 -25.27 20.03
N ALA A 274 -9.95 -25.71 18.82
CA ALA A 274 -10.48 -26.88 18.14
C ALA A 274 -10.10 -28.19 18.83
N LEU A 275 -8.94 -28.28 19.48
CA LEU A 275 -8.50 -29.49 20.19
C LEU A 275 -8.85 -29.50 21.68
N THR A 276 -9.31 -28.37 22.23
CA THR A 276 -9.61 -28.24 23.66
C THR A 276 -11.09 -27.97 23.91
N LEU A 277 -11.59 -26.83 23.43
CA LEU A 277 -12.94 -26.36 23.69
C LEU A 277 -13.98 -27.09 22.83
N SER A 278 -13.71 -27.28 21.54
CA SER A 278 -14.66 -27.93 20.63
C SER A 278 -15.05 -29.36 21.07
N PRO A 279 -14.12 -30.26 21.44
CA PRO A 279 -14.46 -31.60 21.93
C PRO A 279 -15.25 -31.56 23.24
N MET A 280 -14.87 -30.65 24.15
CA MET A 280 -15.56 -30.46 25.42
C MET A 280 -17.02 -30.04 25.19
N MET A 281 -17.24 -29.04 24.34
CA MET A 281 -18.59 -28.59 23.97
C MET A 281 -19.38 -29.70 23.26
N CYS A 282 -18.77 -30.43 22.33
CA CYS A 282 -19.41 -31.58 21.66
C CYS A 282 -19.92 -32.60 22.69
N SER A 283 -19.10 -32.96 23.67
CA SER A 283 -19.44 -33.95 24.70
C SER A 283 -20.64 -33.56 25.58
N LYS A 284 -20.90 -32.26 25.72
CA LYS A 284 -21.98 -31.70 26.57
C LYS A 284 -23.22 -31.31 25.78
N MET A 285 -23.05 -30.86 24.55
CA MET A 285 -24.12 -30.23 23.76
C MET A 285 -24.78 -31.19 22.76
N LEU A 286 -24.02 -32.17 22.24
CA LEU A 286 -24.56 -33.20 21.36
C LEU A 286 -25.25 -34.28 22.18
N LYS A 287 -26.40 -34.77 21.69
CA LYS A 287 -27.17 -35.83 22.35
C LYS A 287 -27.15 -37.09 21.51
N ALA A 288 -26.91 -38.24 22.15
CA ALA A 288 -27.13 -39.53 21.51
C ALA A 288 -28.65 -39.79 21.35
N HIS A 289 -29.07 -40.36 20.22
CA HIS A 289 -30.45 -40.77 19.93
C HIS A 289 -31.51 -39.65 19.92
N ALA A 290 -31.15 -38.41 19.55
CA ALA A 290 -32.15 -37.40 19.22
C ALA A 290 -32.82 -37.79 17.89
N GLU A 291 -34.16 -37.80 17.82
CA GLU A 291 -34.82 -37.94 16.51
C GLU A 291 -34.41 -36.75 15.63
N PRO A 292 -33.85 -37.01 14.44
CA PRO A 292 -33.35 -35.94 13.59
C PRO A 292 -34.50 -35.07 13.13
N SER A 293 -34.32 -33.75 13.19
CA SER A 293 -35.30 -32.79 12.71
C SER A 293 -35.66 -33.05 11.24
N LYS A 294 -36.86 -32.67 10.79
CA LYS A 294 -37.23 -32.76 9.36
C LYS A 294 -36.22 -32.04 8.44
N PHE A 295 -35.62 -30.95 8.94
CA PHE A 295 -34.55 -30.25 8.25
C PHE A 295 -33.26 -31.07 8.19
N GLU A 296 -32.83 -31.63 9.32
CA GLU A 296 -31.65 -32.49 9.47
C GLU A 296 -31.74 -33.74 8.58
N GLN A 297 -32.90 -34.40 8.54
CA GLN A 297 -33.14 -35.56 7.67
C GLN A 297 -33.01 -35.20 6.18
N LYS A 298 -33.53 -34.04 5.78
CA LYS A 298 -33.44 -33.56 4.38
C LYS A 298 -31.99 -33.24 4.02
N VAL A 299 -31.26 -32.55 4.90
CA VAL A 299 -29.84 -32.23 4.71
C VAL A 299 -29.02 -33.52 4.58
N HIS A 300 -29.20 -34.48 5.47
CA HIS A 300 -28.51 -35.77 5.39
C HIS A 300 -28.82 -36.53 4.10
N SER A 301 -30.10 -36.62 3.71
CA SER A 301 -30.47 -37.30 2.46
C SER A 301 -29.81 -36.66 1.22
N VAL A 302 -29.71 -35.32 1.18
CA VAL A 302 -29.02 -34.62 0.09
C VAL A 302 -27.52 -34.89 0.11
N LEU A 303 -26.87 -34.77 1.28
CA LEU A 303 -25.42 -34.97 1.41
C LEU A 303 -25.01 -36.43 1.18
N ASP A 304 -25.80 -37.39 1.63
CA ASP A 304 -25.57 -38.82 1.36
C ASP A 304 -25.76 -39.12 -0.14
N GLY A 305 -26.78 -38.51 -0.76
CA GLY A 305 -26.97 -38.57 -2.22
C GLY A 305 -25.78 -38.01 -2.99
N MET A 306 -25.22 -36.88 -2.54
CA MET A 306 -24.00 -36.29 -3.10
C MET A 306 -22.79 -37.22 -2.91
N THR A 307 -22.62 -37.82 -1.73
CA THR A 307 -21.52 -38.74 -1.42
C THR A 307 -21.58 -39.98 -2.31
N ASN A 308 -22.74 -40.60 -2.44
CA ASN A 308 -22.94 -41.78 -3.29
C ASN A 308 -22.78 -41.46 -4.80
N ARG A 309 -23.09 -40.23 -5.22
CA ARG A 309 -22.83 -39.79 -6.60
C ARG A 309 -21.34 -39.54 -6.83
N TYR A 310 -20.67 -38.87 -5.89
CA TYR A 310 -19.24 -38.63 -5.93
C TYR A 310 -18.46 -39.94 -5.95
N GLU A 311 -18.79 -40.91 -5.10
CA GLU A 311 -18.14 -42.24 -5.08
C GLU A 311 -18.21 -42.93 -6.44
N ARG A 312 -19.38 -42.90 -7.10
CA ARG A 312 -19.55 -43.45 -8.46
C ARG A 312 -18.73 -42.68 -9.50
N MET A 313 -18.72 -41.35 -9.42
CA MET A 313 -17.93 -40.51 -10.32
C MET A 313 -16.43 -40.76 -10.14
N LEU A 314 -15.95 -40.78 -8.89
CA LEU A 314 -14.56 -41.08 -8.56
C LEU A 314 -14.17 -42.49 -9.03
N GLY A 315 -15.05 -43.48 -8.86
CA GLY A 315 -14.85 -44.82 -9.41
C GLY A 315 -14.61 -44.82 -10.92
N ALA A 316 -15.40 -44.05 -11.68
CA ALA A 316 -15.21 -43.89 -13.12
C ALA A 316 -13.90 -43.15 -13.46
N VAL A 317 -13.55 -42.11 -12.71
CA VAL A 317 -12.26 -41.38 -12.84
C VAL A 317 -11.08 -42.33 -12.61
N MET A 318 -11.17 -43.20 -11.61
CA MET A 318 -10.13 -44.18 -11.27
C MET A 318 -9.97 -45.30 -12.31
N GLN A 319 -10.96 -45.52 -13.17
CA GLN A 319 -10.84 -46.41 -14.34
C GLN A 319 -10.11 -45.74 -15.51
N HIS A 320 -10.21 -44.42 -15.64
CA HIS A 320 -9.61 -43.62 -16.72
C HIS A 320 -8.46 -42.72 -16.27
N ARG A 321 -7.67 -43.19 -15.29
CA ARG A 321 -6.55 -42.43 -14.68
C ARG A 321 -5.59 -41.74 -15.66
N PRO A 322 -5.16 -42.35 -16.79
CA PRO A 322 -4.24 -41.68 -17.71
C PRO A 322 -4.82 -40.40 -18.33
N VAL A 323 -6.14 -40.32 -18.52
CA VAL A 323 -6.81 -39.13 -19.07
C VAL A 323 -6.71 -37.96 -18.09
N PHE A 324 -6.93 -38.21 -16.80
CA PHE A 324 -6.83 -37.18 -15.76
C PHE A 324 -5.40 -36.72 -15.51
N ILE A 325 -4.42 -37.60 -15.68
CA ILE A 325 -2.99 -37.22 -15.67
C ILE A 325 -2.67 -36.35 -16.88
N GLY A 326 -3.11 -36.73 -18.09
CA GLY A 326 -2.93 -35.92 -19.29
C GLY A 326 -3.57 -34.54 -19.15
N PHE A 327 -4.79 -34.48 -18.60
CA PHE A 327 -5.48 -33.24 -18.29
C PHE A 327 -4.70 -32.38 -17.27
N ALA A 328 -4.20 -32.97 -16.18
CA ALA A 328 -3.37 -32.26 -15.22
C ALA A 328 -2.13 -31.66 -15.90
N ILE A 329 -1.42 -32.42 -16.74
CA ILE A 329 -0.26 -31.93 -17.49
C ILE A 329 -0.62 -30.74 -18.39
N ILE A 330 -1.78 -30.79 -19.06
CA ILE A 330 -2.27 -29.66 -19.87
C ILE A 330 -2.49 -28.42 -19.01
N VAL A 331 -3.12 -28.57 -17.84
CA VAL A 331 -3.34 -27.46 -16.89
C VAL A 331 -2.00 -26.89 -16.41
N PHE A 332 -1.03 -27.74 -16.08
CA PHE A 332 0.32 -27.30 -15.73
C PHE A 332 0.99 -26.52 -16.87
N ALA A 333 0.85 -27.00 -18.11
CA ALA A 333 1.40 -26.35 -19.29
C ALA A 333 0.69 -25.03 -19.63
N SER A 334 -0.57 -24.83 -19.22
CA SER A 334 -1.29 -23.57 -19.45
C SER A 334 -0.92 -22.45 -18.47
N LEU A 335 -0.32 -22.76 -17.31
CA LEU A 335 0.01 -21.75 -16.30
C LEU A 335 0.89 -20.61 -16.83
N PRO A 336 2.01 -20.86 -17.54
CA PRO A 336 2.85 -19.77 -18.06
C PRO A 336 2.12 -18.89 -19.07
N MET A 337 1.15 -19.45 -19.80
CA MET A 337 0.33 -18.70 -20.75
C MET A 337 -0.66 -17.79 -20.02
N LEU A 338 -1.32 -18.29 -18.97
CA LEU A 338 -2.27 -17.51 -18.18
C LEU A 338 -1.58 -16.30 -17.52
N PHE A 339 -0.36 -16.47 -16.99
CA PHE A 339 0.40 -15.36 -16.42
C PHE A 339 0.66 -14.21 -17.41
N LYS A 340 0.79 -14.49 -18.71
CA LYS A 340 1.02 -13.46 -19.73
C LYS A 340 -0.21 -12.60 -20.03
N PHE A 341 -1.41 -13.08 -19.71
CA PHE A 341 -2.65 -12.35 -19.98
C PHE A 341 -3.13 -11.51 -18.80
N ILE A 342 -2.43 -11.57 -17.66
CA ILE A 342 -2.83 -10.87 -16.44
C ILE A 342 -2.05 -9.55 -16.36
N PRO A 343 -2.72 -8.39 -16.33
CA PRO A 343 -2.07 -7.10 -16.11
C PRO A 343 -1.38 -7.07 -14.74
N SER A 344 -0.20 -6.46 -14.62
CA SER A 344 0.52 -6.37 -13.35
C SER A 344 0.69 -4.93 -12.88
N GLU A 345 0.43 -4.72 -11.59
CA GLU A 345 0.56 -3.44 -10.89
C GLU A 345 0.98 -3.70 -9.44
N LEU A 346 1.38 -2.66 -8.71
CA LEU A 346 1.81 -2.82 -7.32
C LEU A 346 0.60 -3.06 -6.41
N ALA A 347 -0.39 -2.18 -6.45
CA ALA A 347 -1.64 -2.26 -5.72
C ALA A 347 -2.80 -1.86 -6.64
N PRO A 348 -4.02 -2.38 -6.41
CA PRO A 348 -5.18 -1.97 -7.18
C PRO A 348 -5.53 -0.52 -6.92
N SER A 349 -5.93 0.19 -7.98
CA SER A 349 -6.43 1.56 -7.88
C SER A 349 -7.67 1.62 -6.97
N GLU A 350 -7.62 2.49 -5.96
CA GLU A 350 -8.68 2.72 -5.00
C GLU A 350 -9.32 4.08 -5.19
N ASP A 351 -10.61 4.11 -4.87
CA ASP A 351 -11.33 5.35 -4.72
C ASP A 351 -11.06 5.90 -3.31
N LYS A 352 -10.20 6.92 -3.23
CA LYS A 352 -9.85 7.65 -1.99
C LYS A 352 -10.69 8.91 -1.80
N GLY A 353 -11.69 9.14 -2.65
CA GLY A 353 -12.55 10.33 -2.61
C GLY A 353 -11.82 11.63 -2.96
N VAL A 354 -10.74 11.54 -3.74
CA VAL A 354 -9.94 12.73 -4.10
C VAL A 354 -9.27 12.56 -5.47
N ILE A 355 -9.32 13.61 -6.27
CA ILE A 355 -8.65 13.68 -7.58
C ILE A 355 -7.57 14.76 -7.51
N MET A 356 -6.39 14.42 -7.98
CA MET A 356 -5.25 15.32 -8.05
C MET A 356 -5.11 15.88 -9.47
N LEU A 357 -4.65 17.11 -9.57
CA LEU A 357 -4.29 17.72 -10.85
C LEU A 357 -2.87 18.26 -10.78
N MET A 358 -2.12 18.06 -11.84
CA MET A 358 -0.82 18.70 -12.06
C MET A 358 -0.92 19.54 -13.32
N GLY A 359 -0.57 20.82 -13.21
CA GLY A 359 -0.47 21.75 -14.30
C GLY A 359 0.98 22.19 -14.49
N THR A 360 1.51 22.07 -15.70
CA THR A 360 2.83 22.60 -16.06
C THR A 360 2.67 23.75 -17.04
N ALA A 361 3.14 24.93 -16.66
CA ALA A 361 3.18 26.11 -17.50
C ALA A 361 4.51 26.20 -18.28
N PRO A 362 4.54 26.96 -19.40
CA PRO A 362 5.79 27.29 -20.09
C PRO A 362 6.82 27.88 -19.13
N SER A 363 8.11 27.64 -19.40
CA SER A 363 9.17 27.97 -18.43
C SER A 363 9.38 29.45 -18.13
N ASN A 364 8.82 30.34 -18.94
CA ASN A 364 8.83 31.80 -18.74
C ASN A 364 7.50 32.34 -18.18
N ALA A 365 6.53 31.47 -17.87
CA ALA A 365 5.27 31.88 -17.28
C ALA A 365 5.46 32.35 -15.83
N ASN A 366 4.69 33.37 -15.43
CA ASN A 366 4.67 33.87 -14.06
C ASN A 366 3.42 33.39 -13.30
N LEU A 367 3.33 33.70 -12.00
CA LEU A 367 2.20 33.31 -11.16
C LEU A 367 0.85 33.87 -11.64
N ASP A 368 0.81 35.08 -12.22
CA ASP A 368 -0.46 35.65 -12.71
C ASP A 368 -1.00 34.87 -13.90
N PHE A 369 -0.12 34.49 -14.84
CA PHE A 369 -0.46 33.66 -15.98
C PHE A 369 -1.05 32.34 -15.50
N MET A 370 -0.35 31.66 -14.60
CA MET A 370 -0.81 30.38 -14.06
C MET A 370 -2.10 30.52 -13.26
N GLN A 371 -2.24 31.56 -12.43
CA GLN A 371 -3.43 31.74 -11.61
C GLN A 371 -4.67 31.97 -12.46
N ASN A 372 -4.57 32.76 -13.54
CA ASN A 372 -5.69 32.96 -14.45
C ASN A 372 -6.14 31.64 -15.07
N THR A 373 -5.21 30.84 -15.60
CA THR A 373 -5.51 29.52 -16.17
C THR A 373 -6.06 28.55 -15.12
N MET A 374 -5.48 28.54 -13.93
CA MET A 374 -5.89 27.65 -12.85
C MET A 374 -7.22 28.03 -12.19
N ASN A 375 -7.64 29.30 -12.27
CA ASN A 375 -8.97 29.70 -11.85
C ASN A 375 -10.05 29.10 -12.78
N ASP A 376 -9.77 29.01 -14.09
CA ASP A 376 -10.65 28.31 -15.03
C ASP A 376 -10.71 26.81 -14.72
N VAL A 377 -9.57 26.19 -14.40
CA VAL A 377 -9.52 24.80 -13.93
C VAL A 377 -10.32 24.63 -12.62
N ASN A 378 -10.17 25.53 -11.66
CA ASN A 378 -10.91 25.49 -10.40
C ASN A 378 -12.43 25.53 -10.63
N LYS A 379 -12.87 26.33 -11.61
CA LYS A 379 -14.28 26.38 -12.03
C LYS A 379 -14.73 25.07 -12.66
N ILE A 380 -13.95 24.49 -13.58
CA ILE A 380 -14.25 23.17 -14.18
C ILE A 380 -14.45 22.10 -13.10
N LEU A 381 -13.60 22.12 -12.08
CA LEU A 381 -13.68 21.19 -10.94
C LEU A 381 -14.91 21.45 -10.07
N SER A 382 -15.17 22.72 -9.74
CA SER A 382 -16.30 23.13 -8.89
C SER A 382 -17.67 22.91 -9.55
N ASP A 383 -17.72 22.89 -10.89
CA ASP A 383 -18.94 22.62 -11.66
C ASP A 383 -19.31 21.12 -11.69
N GLN A 384 -18.46 20.23 -11.16
CA GLN A 384 -18.76 18.80 -11.09
C GLN A 384 -19.64 18.47 -9.87
N PRO A 385 -20.77 17.76 -10.03
CA PRO A 385 -21.69 17.49 -8.92
C PRO A 385 -21.09 16.55 -7.85
N GLU A 386 -20.11 15.73 -8.20
CA GLU A 386 -19.45 14.79 -7.28
C GLU A 386 -18.27 15.42 -6.52
N VAL A 387 -17.88 16.66 -6.84
CA VAL A 387 -16.79 17.39 -6.18
C VAL A 387 -17.36 18.26 -5.07
N ALA A 388 -16.93 18.02 -3.83
CA ALA A 388 -17.32 18.80 -2.66
C ALA A 388 -16.51 20.10 -2.55
N TYR A 389 -15.20 20.01 -2.79
CA TYR A 389 -14.28 21.15 -2.70
C TYR A 389 -13.21 21.06 -3.79
N ALA A 390 -12.96 22.18 -4.46
CA ALA A 390 -11.89 22.31 -5.46
C ALA A 390 -10.87 23.33 -4.98
N GLN A 391 -9.64 22.89 -4.79
CA GLN A 391 -8.50 23.73 -4.41
C GLN A 391 -7.48 23.73 -5.53
N VAL A 392 -6.88 24.89 -5.78
CA VAL A 392 -5.77 25.01 -6.71
C VAL A 392 -4.67 25.88 -6.11
N PHE A 393 -3.43 25.44 -6.27
CA PHE A 393 -2.21 26.07 -5.85
C PHE A 393 -1.38 26.39 -7.10
N THR A 394 -0.94 27.63 -7.26
CA THR A 394 0.00 28.01 -8.32
C THR A 394 1.37 28.29 -7.72
N GLY A 395 2.44 27.92 -8.43
CA GLY A 395 3.80 27.98 -7.91
C GLY A 395 4.19 26.78 -7.02
N VAL A 396 3.42 25.69 -7.06
CA VAL A 396 3.62 24.49 -6.23
C VAL A 396 3.58 23.23 -7.12
N PRO A 397 4.54 22.28 -6.99
CA PRO A 397 5.73 22.33 -6.13
C PRO A 397 6.84 23.25 -6.67
N ASN A 398 6.80 23.58 -7.96
CA ASN A 398 7.76 24.46 -8.62
C ASN A 398 7.10 25.75 -9.12
N ALA A 399 7.90 26.79 -9.35
CA ALA A 399 7.43 28.13 -9.73
C ALA A 399 6.65 28.20 -11.06
N ASN A 400 6.81 27.24 -11.97
CA ASN A 400 6.05 27.13 -13.24
C ASN A 400 5.00 25.99 -13.20
N GLN A 401 4.76 25.41 -12.02
CA GLN A 401 3.81 24.34 -11.84
C GLN A 401 2.62 24.83 -11.01
N ALA A 402 1.51 24.14 -11.18
CA ALA A 402 0.33 24.29 -10.39
C ALA A 402 -0.19 22.92 -9.97
N PHE A 403 -0.82 22.89 -8.81
CA PHE A 403 -1.33 21.69 -8.20
C PHE A 403 -2.80 21.88 -7.85
N GLY A 404 -3.65 20.94 -8.24
CA GLY A 404 -5.08 20.95 -7.91
C GLY A 404 -5.46 19.77 -7.03
N ILE A 405 -6.38 20.00 -6.10
CA ILE A 405 -7.00 18.96 -5.28
C ILE A 405 -8.51 19.12 -5.39
N ALA A 406 -9.19 18.11 -5.91
CA ALA A 406 -10.63 18.02 -5.92
C ALA A 406 -11.08 16.93 -4.94
N SER A 407 -11.53 17.35 -3.76
CA SER A 407 -12.13 16.46 -2.76
C SER A 407 -13.55 16.12 -3.19
N MET A 408 -13.90 14.84 -3.22
CA MET A 408 -15.20 14.35 -3.65
C MET A 408 -16.18 14.24 -2.48
N VAL A 409 -17.48 14.21 -2.79
CA VAL A 409 -18.51 13.84 -1.82
C VAL A 409 -18.35 12.38 -1.37
N PRO A 410 -18.84 12.00 -0.17
CA PRO A 410 -18.78 10.62 0.31
C PRO A 410 -19.37 9.61 -0.69
N TRP A 411 -18.86 8.36 -0.68
CA TRP A 411 -19.28 7.30 -1.61
C TRP A 411 -20.79 7.04 -1.62
N SER A 412 -21.50 7.30 -0.52
CA SER A 412 -22.96 7.15 -0.44
C SER A 412 -23.76 8.22 -1.18
N GLU A 413 -23.14 9.35 -1.51
CA GLU A 413 -23.78 10.52 -2.12
C GLU A 413 -23.49 10.67 -3.62
N ARG A 414 -22.71 9.75 -4.20
CA ARG A 414 -22.35 9.76 -5.63
C ARG A 414 -22.50 8.39 -6.26
N GLU A 415 -22.91 8.40 -7.52
CA GLU A 415 -22.96 7.18 -8.35
C GLU A 415 -21.66 6.97 -9.14
N ALA A 416 -21.03 8.06 -9.58
CA ALA A 416 -19.80 7.99 -10.36
C ALA A 416 -18.57 7.69 -9.48
N SER A 417 -17.74 6.76 -9.95
CA SER A 417 -16.46 6.42 -9.34
C SER A 417 -15.43 7.53 -9.53
N GLN A 418 -14.41 7.56 -8.66
CA GLN A 418 -13.31 8.51 -8.79
C GLN A 418 -12.59 8.39 -10.13
N SER A 419 -12.45 7.17 -10.68
CA SER A 419 -11.81 6.95 -11.98
C SER A 419 -12.64 7.53 -13.13
N GLU A 420 -13.97 7.38 -13.10
CA GLU A 420 -14.87 7.99 -14.09
C GLU A 420 -14.81 9.51 -14.05
N VAL A 421 -14.86 10.10 -12.84
CA VAL A 421 -14.77 11.56 -12.67
C VAL A 421 -13.38 12.07 -13.07
N ALA A 422 -12.29 11.36 -12.73
CA ALA A 422 -10.94 11.72 -13.13
C ALA A 422 -10.75 11.68 -14.65
N ASN A 423 -11.31 10.68 -15.34
CA ASN A 423 -11.29 10.61 -16.80
C ASN A 423 -12.11 11.73 -17.44
N ARG A 424 -13.29 12.03 -16.89
CA ARG A 424 -14.15 13.13 -17.35
C ARG A 424 -13.46 14.49 -17.19
N VAL A 425 -12.93 14.77 -16.00
CA VAL A 425 -12.16 15.99 -15.70
C VAL A 425 -10.90 16.05 -16.56
N GLY A 426 -10.17 14.94 -16.70
CA GLY A 426 -8.98 14.84 -17.55
C GLY A 426 -9.26 15.24 -19.01
N GLY A 427 -10.41 14.84 -19.55
CA GLY A 427 -10.87 15.30 -20.87
C GLY A 427 -11.15 16.80 -20.92
N LEU A 428 -11.80 17.36 -19.90
CA LEU A 428 -12.16 18.78 -19.84
C LEU A 428 -10.94 19.70 -19.66
N VAL A 429 -9.97 19.31 -18.84
CA VAL A 429 -8.78 20.13 -18.57
C VAL A 429 -7.75 20.09 -19.69
N LYS A 430 -7.80 19.07 -20.55
CA LYS A 430 -6.93 18.95 -21.73
C LYS A 430 -7.14 20.10 -22.74
N ASP A 431 -8.33 20.66 -22.78
CA ASP A 431 -8.70 21.76 -23.67
C ASP A 431 -8.36 23.15 -23.09
N VAL A 432 -7.80 23.22 -21.87
CA VAL A 432 -7.43 24.48 -21.23
C VAL A 432 -6.19 25.08 -21.91
N PRO A 433 -6.29 26.26 -22.54
CA PRO A 433 -5.16 26.86 -23.24
C PRO A 433 -4.12 27.39 -22.25
N GLY A 434 -2.84 27.25 -22.61
CA GLY A 434 -1.72 27.92 -21.93
C GLY A 434 -0.97 27.08 -20.89
N MET A 435 -1.56 26.03 -20.34
CA MET A 435 -0.89 25.10 -19.42
C MET A 435 -1.22 23.65 -19.77
N ALA A 436 -0.25 22.74 -19.64
CA ALA A 436 -0.50 21.31 -19.74
C ALA A 436 -1.04 20.81 -18.40
N VAL A 437 -2.35 20.61 -18.30
CA VAL A 437 -3.02 20.14 -17.06
C VAL A 437 -3.47 18.70 -17.22
N THR A 438 -3.16 17.87 -16.23
CA THR A 438 -3.55 16.45 -16.20
C THR A 438 -4.16 16.09 -14.86
N ALA A 439 -5.24 15.31 -14.88
CA ALA A 439 -5.86 14.74 -13.69
C ALA A 439 -5.36 13.30 -13.46
N PHE A 440 -5.09 12.95 -12.21
CA PHE A 440 -4.63 11.62 -11.80
C PHE A 440 -5.10 11.29 -10.37
N GLN A 441 -4.98 10.02 -10.00
CA GLN A 441 -5.36 9.54 -8.67
C GLN A 441 -4.17 9.62 -7.71
N MET A 442 -4.43 9.75 -6.40
CA MET A 442 -3.35 9.65 -5.41
C MET A 442 -2.71 8.25 -5.44
N PRO A 443 -1.38 8.13 -5.22
CA PRO A 443 -0.71 6.83 -5.11
C PRO A 443 -1.36 5.93 -4.06
N GLU A 444 -1.35 4.62 -4.31
CA GLU A 444 -2.04 3.65 -3.44
C GLU A 444 -1.36 3.45 -2.10
N LEU A 445 -0.04 3.30 -2.12
CA LEU A 445 0.77 3.05 -0.93
C LEU A 445 1.32 4.36 -0.34
N PRO A 446 1.24 4.55 0.99
CA PRO A 446 1.87 5.68 1.64
C PRO A 446 3.40 5.60 1.48
N GLY A 447 4.04 6.76 1.25
CA GLY A 447 5.49 6.84 1.11
C GLY A 447 6.04 6.48 -0.28
N ALA A 448 5.19 6.11 -1.24
CA ALA A 448 5.55 6.28 -2.65
C ALA A 448 5.86 7.77 -2.88
N GLY A 449 7.09 8.08 -3.30
CA GLY A 449 7.60 9.46 -3.39
C GLY A 449 6.65 10.41 -4.15
N SER A 450 6.76 11.70 -3.85
CA SER A 450 5.97 12.75 -4.51
C SER A 450 6.23 12.78 -6.02
N GLY A 451 5.17 12.91 -6.82
CA GLY A 451 5.21 13.14 -8.26
C GLY A 451 4.35 12.14 -9.05
N LEU A 452 4.68 11.96 -10.33
CA LEU A 452 3.90 11.10 -11.24
C LEU A 452 4.09 9.61 -10.92
N PRO A 453 3.12 8.73 -11.27
CA PRO A 453 3.18 7.30 -10.95
C PRO A 453 4.44 6.60 -11.48
N ILE A 454 4.89 6.99 -12.67
CA ILE A 454 6.15 6.51 -13.26
C ILE A 454 7.16 7.64 -13.27
N GLN A 455 8.31 7.41 -12.64
CA GLN A 455 9.47 8.29 -12.65
C GLN A 455 10.70 7.48 -13.06
N PHE A 456 11.06 7.59 -14.33
CA PHE A 456 12.20 6.90 -14.93
C PHE A 456 13.43 7.82 -14.88
N VAL A 457 14.38 7.50 -14.01
CA VAL A 457 15.57 8.34 -13.77
C VAL A 457 16.72 7.82 -14.60
N ILE A 458 17.30 8.67 -15.45
CA ILE A 458 18.53 8.38 -16.18
C ILE A 458 19.67 9.13 -15.49
N THR A 459 20.75 8.42 -15.17
CA THR A 459 21.92 8.96 -14.50
C THR A 459 23.18 8.79 -15.34
N THR A 460 24.09 9.76 -15.23
CA THR A 460 25.38 9.71 -15.92
C THR A 460 26.43 10.58 -15.21
N PRO A 461 27.73 10.23 -15.28
CA PRO A 461 28.80 11.16 -14.93
C PRO A 461 29.07 12.22 -16.01
N ASN A 462 28.43 12.10 -17.20
CA ASN A 462 28.59 13.06 -18.29
C ASN A 462 27.85 14.38 -18.02
N SER A 463 28.03 15.37 -18.91
CA SER A 463 27.40 16.69 -18.76
C SER A 463 25.88 16.66 -18.97
N PHE A 464 25.17 17.65 -18.41
CA PHE A 464 23.72 17.78 -18.52
C PHE A 464 23.22 17.96 -19.95
N GLU A 465 24.02 18.53 -20.85
CA GLU A 465 23.65 18.71 -22.25
C GLU A 465 23.55 17.36 -22.98
N SER A 466 24.51 16.47 -22.73
CA SER A 466 24.48 15.11 -23.28
C SER A 466 23.28 14.31 -22.76
N LEU A 467 22.99 14.47 -21.47
CA LEU A 467 21.86 13.83 -20.81
C LEU A 467 20.53 14.34 -21.38
N PHE A 468 20.39 15.66 -21.53
CA PHE A 468 19.20 16.29 -22.10
C PHE A 468 18.88 15.82 -23.52
N GLN A 469 19.89 15.66 -24.38
CA GLN A 469 19.67 15.15 -25.75
C GLN A 469 19.08 13.74 -25.75
N ILE A 470 19.63 12.84 -24.94
CA ILE A 470 19.17 11.44 -24.84
C ILE A 470 17.78 11.38 -24.21
N THR A 471 17.55 12.12 -23.11
CA THR A 471 16.26 12.09 -22.42
C THR A 471 15.15 12.73 -23.23
N THR A 472 15.45 13.76 -24.04
CA THR A 472 14.47 14.39 -24.94
C THR A 472 14.05 13.46 -26.07
N ASP A 473 14.98 12.68 -26.62
CA ASP A 473 14.66 11.65 -27.62
C ASP A 473 13.73 10.58 -27.02
N ILE A 474 14.04 10.09 -25.82
CA ILE A 474 13.17 9.14 -25.10
C ILE A 474 11.81 9.77 -24.77
N LEU A 475 11.77 11.02 -24.31
CA LEU A 475 10.53 11.74 -24.00
C LEU A 475 9.64 11.85 -25.25
N THR A 476 10.22 12.03 -26.43
CA THR A 476 9.47 12.10 -27.70
C THR A 476 8.80 10.76 -28.02
N ASP A 477 9.48 9.65 -27.75
CA ASP A 477 8.89 8.31 -27.90
C ASP A 477 7.77 8.07 -26.88
N VAL A 478 7.97 8.49 -25.62
CA VAL A 478 6.94 8.40 -24.58
C VAL A 478 5.70 9.19 -24.99
N ALA A 479 5.87 10.41 -25.48
CA ALA A 479 4.77 11.29 -25.87
C ALA A 479 3.97 10.79 -27.09
N THR A 480 4.58 9.96 -27.95
CA THR A 480 3.93 9.39 -29.14
C THR A 480 3.36 8.00 -28.91
N ASN A 481 3.71 7.36 -27.79
CA ASN A 481 3.28 6.01 -27.45
C ASN A 481 1.88 6.00 -26.81
N PRO A 482 0.91 5.22 -27.32
CA PRO A 482 -0.45 5.14 -26.76
C PRO A 482 -0.52 4.58 -25.32
N LEU A 483 0.56 3.99 -24.81
CA LEU A 483 0.66 3.55 -23.41
C LEU A 483 0.67 4.70 -22.41
N PHE A 484 0.95 5.93 -22.83
CA PHE A 484 1.07 7.08 -21.95
C PHE A 484 0.09 8.19 -22.36
N VAL A 485 -0.52 8.83 -21.37
CA VAL A 485 -1.41 9.99 -21.60
C VAL A 485 -0.75 11.32 -21.27
N TYR A 486 0.31 11.28 -20.47
CA TYR A 486 1.08 12.45 -20.08
C TYR A 486 2.52 12.06 -19.80
N SER A 487 3.45 12.95 -20.15
CA SER A 487 4.85 12.82 -19.81
C SER A 487 5.50 14.19 -19.64
N ASP A 488 6.53 14.24 -18.81
CA ASP A 488 7.30 15.44 -18.48
C ASP A 488 8.77 15.09 -18.26
N LEU A 489 9.65 16.09 -18.40
CA LEU A 489 11.08 15.98 -18.16
C LEU A 489 11.53 17.11 -17.23
N ASP A 490 12.14 16.74 -16.10
CA ASP A 490 12.60 17.68 -15.08
C ASP A 490 13.83 18.52 -15.49
N LEU A 491 14.58 18.06 -16.50
CA LEU A 491 15.72 18.74 -17.09
C LEU A 491 15.33 19.38 -18.43
N ASN A 492 15.11 20.69 -18.46
CA ASN A 492 14.73 21.41 -19.68
C ASN A 492 15.50 22.73 -19.83
N TYR A 493 15.93 23.04 -21.07
CA TYR A 493 16.70 24.23 -21.45
C TYR A 493 15.80 25.29 -22.11
N ASP A 494 14.66 25.59 -21.50
CA ASP A 494 13.65 26.50 -22.03
C ASP A 494 13.39 27.70 -21.11
N SER A 495 14.15 27.84 -20.02
CA SER A 495 14.03 28.97 -19.10
C SER A 495 14.79 30.19 -19.62
N ALA A 496 14.16 31.36 -19.55
CA ALA A 496 14.79 32.64 -19.89
C ALA A 496 15.61 33.13 -18.69
N THR A 497 16.89 32.77 -18.64
CA THR A 497 17.80 33.20 -17.57
C THR A 497 18.49 34.50 -17.97
N MET A 498 18.41 35.49 -17.08
CA MET A 498 19.01 36.81 -17.30
C MET A 498 20.43 36.85 -16.74
N LYS A 499 21.43 36.91 -17.63
CA LYS A 499 22.83 37.10 -17.28
C LYS A 499 23.19 38.58 -17.32
N VAL A 500 23.44 39.14 -16.14
CA VAL A 500 23.89 40.53 -15.99
C VAL A 500 25.42 40.55 -16.00
N HIS A 501 26.00 40.98 -17.11
CA HIS A 501 27.43 41.20 -17.26
C HIS A 501 27.78 42.61 -16.79
N ILE A 502 28.68 42.73 -15.81
CA ILE A 502 29.10 44.01 -15.24
C ILE A 502 30.50 44.35 -15.77
N ASP A 503 30.64 45.53 -16.36
CA ASP A 503 31.94 46.10 -16.77
C ASP A 503 32.63 46.70 -15.53
N LYS A 504 33.45 45.87 -14.88
CA LYS A 504 34.15 46.22 -13.64
C LYS A 504 35.16 47.36 -13.84
N ASP A 505 35.79 47.44 -15.00
CA ASP A 505 36.77 48.47 -15.32
C ASP A 505 36.10 49.83 -15.47
N LYS A 506 34.96 49.90 -16.20
CA LYS A 506 34.15 51.12 -16.27
C LYS A 506 33.59 51.50 -14.91
N ALA A 507 33.03 50.56 -14.16
CA ALA A 507 32.48 50.84 -12.84
C ALA A 507 33.54 51.46 -11.91
N GLY A 508 34.74 50.87 -11.88
CA GLY A 508 35.88 51.41 -11.12
C GLY A 508 36.33 52.79 -11.60
N ALA A 509 36.35 53.05 -12.91
CA ALA A 509 36.71 54.35 -13.47
C ALA A 509 35.73 55.48 -13.06
N TYR A 510 34.45 55.14 -12.91
CA TYR A 510 33.42 56.05 -12.40
C TYR A 510 33.32 56.08 -10.87
N GLY A 511 34.17 55.37 -10.13
CA GLY A 511 34.13 55.32 -8.68
C GLY A 511 32.88 54.63 -8.10
N VAL A 512 32.30 53.69 -8.86
CA VAL A 512 31.14 52.88 -8.46
C VAL A 512 31.64 51.52 -7.95
N THR A 513 31.22 51.12 -6.75
CA THR A 513 31.60 49.81 -6.19
C THR A 513 30.64 48.70 -6.65
N MET A 514 31.11 47.44 -6.62
CA MET A 514 30.23 46.29 -6.88
C MET A 514 29.13 46.16 -5.83
N GLN A 515 29.36 46.66 -4.61
CA GLN A 515 28.35 46.72 -3.56
C GLN A 515 27.23 47.69 -3.94
N ASP A 516 27.55 48.86 -4.49
CA ASP A 516 26.54 49.84 -4.93
C ASP A 516 25.67 49.29 -6.06
N ILE A 517 26.29 48.59 -7.02
CA ILE A 517 25.58 47.89 -8.11
C ILE A 517 24.71 46.77 -7.53
N GLY A 518 25.27 45.93 -6.65
CA GLY A 518 24.56 44.82 -6.02
C GLY A 518 23.35 45.27 -5.19
N ILE A 519 23.47 46.35 -4.42
CA ILE A 519 22.36 46.94 -3.65
C ILE A 519 21.26 47.45 -4.61
N THR A 520 21.65 48.14 -5.68
CA THR A 520 20.70 48.68 -6.67
C THR A 520 19.92 47.55 -7.37
N LEU A 521 20.64 46.51 -7.82
CA LEU A 521 20.02 45.31 -8.41
C LEU A 521 19.15 44.56 -7.39
N GLY A 522 19.61 44.45 -6.13
CA GLY A 522 18.86 43.79 -5.05
C GLY A 522 17.53 44.47 -4.76
N THR A 523 17.50 45.80 -4.68
CA THR A 523 16.26 46.57 -4.49
C THR A 523 15.30 46.47 -5.70
N MET A 524 15.82 46.26 -6.92
CA MET A 524 14.99 46.01 -8.10
C MET A 524 14.44 44.58 -8.19
N MET A 525 15.28 43.58 -7.90
CA MET A 525 15.05 42.19 -8.31
C MET A 525 14.87 41.19 -7.18
N SER A 526 15.47 41.42 -6.01
CA SER A 526 15.68 40.37 -5.00
C SER A 526 15.16 40.80 -3.63
N ASP A 527 13.85 41.11 -3.54
CA ASP A 527 13.11 41.37 -2.30
C ASP A 527 14.01 41.97 -1.21
N GLY A 528 14.57 43.16 -1.51
CA GLY A 528 15.83 43.69 -0.97
C GLY A 528 15.84 43.95 0.53
N TYR A 529 15.84 42.89 1.34
CA TYR A 529 15.79 42.89 2.79
C TYR A 529 16.79 43.87 3.41
N VAL A 530 16.30 44.70 4.34
CA VAL A 530 17.12 45.66 5.11
C VAL A 530 17.22 45.22 6.56
N ASN A 531 16.09 45.30 7.28
CA ASN A 531 15.99 45.07 8.71
C ASN A 531 14.55 44.69 9.08
N ARG A 532 14.20 44.79 10.37
CA ARG A 532 12.88 44.43 10.88
C ARG A 532 12.28 45.54 11.73
N ILE A 533 10.96 45.60 11.76
CA ILE A 533 10.17 46.40 12.72
C ILE A 533 9.41 45.47 13.66
N ASP A 534 9.17 45.93 14.89
CA ASP A 534 8.26 45.25 15.81
C ASP A 534 6.87 45.85 15.65
N LEU A 535 5.93 45.05 15.15
CA LEU A 535 4.52 45.43 15.04
C LEU A 535 3.70 44.48 15.93
N ASN A 536 3.19 45.00 17.05
CA ASN A 536 2.37 44.25 18.02
C ASN A 536 3.06 43.00 18.61
N GLY A 537 4.37 43.07 18.89
CA GLY A 537 5.14 41.96 19.47
C GLY A 537 5.55 40.90 18.44
N ARG A 538 5.47 41.22 17.16
CA ARG A 538 5.89 40.37 16.04
C ARG A 538 6.89 41.12 15.17
N SER A 539 7.94 40.42 14.78
CA SER A 539 9.00 40.97 13.94
C SER A 539 8.63 40.84 12.47
N TYR A 540 8.50 41.98 11.77
CA TYR A 540 8.19 42.05 10.34
C TYR A 540 9.39 42.59 9.56
N GLU A 541 9.60 42.07 8.36
CA GLU A 541 10.72 42.48 7.50
C GLU A 541 10.40 43.77 6.75
N VAL A 542 11.41 44.65 6.64
CA VAL A 542 11.34 45.86 5.82
C VAL A 542 12.00 45.56 4.48
N ILE A 543 11.16 45.46 3.45
CA ILE A 543 11.56 45.06 2.09
C ILE A 543 11.35 46.24 1.14
N PRO A 544 12.39 47.06 0.88
CA PRO A 544 12.35 48.04 -0.20
C PRO A 544 12.33 47.32 -1.55
N GLN A 545 11.28 47.59 -2.33
CA GLN A 545 11.13 47.05 -3.67
C GLN A 545 10.61 48.13 -4.61
N VAL A 546 11.07 48.10 -5.86
CA VAL A 546 10.53 48.98 -6.88
C VAL A 546 9.13 48.51 -7.31
N GLU A 547 8.22 49.47 -7.48
CA GLU A 547 6.87 49.20 -8.00
C GLU A 547 6.93 48.35 -9.29
N ARG A 548 6.09 47.32 -9.34
CA ARG A 548 6.11 46.29 -10.39
C ARG A 548 6.07 46.86 -11.81
N LYS A 549 5.34 47.95 -12.04
CA LYS A 549 5.19 48.61 -13.35
C LYS A 549 6.53 49.12 -13.94
N PHE A 550 7.55 49.34 -13.12
CA PHE A 550 8.86 49.83 -13.54
C PHE A 550 9.93 48.73 -13.62
N ARG A 551 9.54 47.45 -13.48
CA ARG A 551 10.44 46.29 -13.53
C ARG A 551 9.85 45.11 -14.32
N LEU A 552 9.04 45.41 -15.34
CA LEU A 552 8.36 44.38 -16.15
C LEU A 552 9.28 43.67 -17.15
N ASN A 553 10.36 44.32 -17.59
CA ASN A 553 11.29 43.78 -18.56
C ASN A 553 12.75 44.05 -18.19
N PRO A 554 13.72 43.25 -18.70
CA PRO A 554 15.14 43.46 -18.43
C PRO A 554 15.64 44.86 -18.81
N GLU A 555 15.12 45.43 -19.90
CA GLU A 555 15.54 46.75 -20.39
C GLU A 555 15.21 47.87 -19.40
N SER A 556 14.24 47.66 -18.50
CA SER A 556 13.89 48.60 -17.45
C SER A 556 15.10 48.94 -16.57
N MET A 557 16.06 48.03 -16.41
CA MET A 557 17.28 48.26 -15.62
C MET A 557 18.14 49.41 -16.15
N ASN A 558 18.04 49.75 -17.45
CA ASN A 558 18.77 50.87 -18.04
C ASN A 558 18.31 52.23 -17.52
N ASN A 559 17.12 52.30 -16.93
CA ASN A 559 16.53 53.55 -16.41
C ASN A 559 16.98 53.87 -14.97
N TYR A 560 17.76 53.01 -14.34
CA TYR A 560 18.19 53.18 -12.95
C TYR A 560 19.61 53.72 -12.88
N TYR A 561 19.94 54.33 -11.76
CA TYR A 561 21.22 54.99 -11.54
C TYR A 561 21.89 54.40 -10.31
N VAL A 562 23.21 54.25 -10.39
CA VAL A 562 24.06 53.92 -9.26
C VAL A 562 24.83 55.16 -8.87
N ARG A 563 24.94 55.42 -7.56
CA ARG A 563 25.64 56.60 -7.05
C ARG A 563 27.11 56.28 -6.89
N ALA A 564 27.96 57.07 -7.54
CA ALA A 564 29.41 56.99 -7.44
C ALA A 564 29.93 57.62 -6.13
N ALA A 565 31.18 57.32 -5.78
CA ALA A 565 31.85 57.86 -4.59
C ALA A 565 31.94 59.40 -4.57
N ASP A 566 31.98 60.03 -5.75
CA ASP A 566 31.97 61.49 -5.92
C ASP A 566 30.57 62.12 -5.77
N GLY A 567 29.54 61.28 -5.57
CA GLY A 567 28.14 61.69 -5.43
C GLY A 567 27.38 61.78 -6.75
N ASN A 568 28.03 61.60 -7.90
CA ASN A 568 27.38 61.64 -9.20
C ASN A 568 26.52 60.38 -9.44
N ALA A 569 25.42 60.54 -10.17
CA ALA A 569 24.54 59.44 -10.56
C ALA A 569 24.98 58.90 -11.93
N VAL A 570 25.40 57.63 -11.97
CA VAL A 570 25.84 56.94 -13.19
C VAL A 570 24.72 56.01 -13.67
N PRO A 571 24.24 56.11 -14.92
CA PRO A 571 23.22 55.20 -15.44
C PRO A 571 23.72 53.74 -15.37
N LEU A 572 22.94 52.86 -14.76
CA LEU A 572 23.28 51.45 -14.59
C LEU A 572 23.52 50.78 -15.95
N GLY A 573 22.71 51.12 -16.97
CA GLY A 573 22.86 50.61 -18.34
C GLY A 573 24.18 50.98 -19.05
N SER A 574 24.97 51.90 -18.50
CA SER A 574 26.33 52.19 -19.01
C SER A 574 27.40 51.24 -18.45
N LEU A 575 27.08 50.56 -17.35
CA LEU A 575 27.97 49.68 -16.60
C LEU A 575 27.61 48.20 -16.77
N ILE A 576 26.40 47.89 -17.22
CA ILE A 576 25.93 46.51 -17.38
C ILE A 576 25.49 46.23 -18.82
N THR A 577 25.66 44.98 -19.23
CA THR A 577 25.03 44.37 -20.40
C THR A 577 24.22 43.18 -19.95
N ILE A 578 23.02 43.03 -20.50
CA ILE A 578 22.08 42.00 -20.06
C ILE A 578 21.82 41.06 -21.24
N ASP A 579 22.17 39.79 -21.06
CA ASP A 579 21.92 38.73 -22.03
C ASP A 579 20.86 37.79 -21.47
N VAL A 580 19.80 37.53 -22.25
CA VAL A 580 18.79 36.54 -21.91
C VAL A 580 19.14 35.25 -22.64
N VAL A 581 19.55 34.24 -21.89
CA VAL A 581 19.99 32.94 -22.42
C VAL A 581 19.10 31.81 -21.94
N ALA A 582 18.98 30.77 -22.77
CA ALA A 582 18.28 29.55 -22.41
C ALA A 582 19.18 28.68 -21.53
N GLU A 583 18.82 28.53 -20.25
CA GLU A 583 19.54 27.69 -19.28
C GLU A 583 18.56 26.78 -18.53
N PRO A 584 19.04 25.65 -17.97
CA PRO A 584 18.19 24.78 -17.19
C PRO A 584 17.86 25.41 -15.84
N ARG A 585 16.59 25.36 -15.43
CA ARG A 585 16.14 25.92 -14.15
C ARG A 585 16.73 25.17 -12.95
N SER A 586 16.86 23.86 -13.09
CA SER A 586 17.41 22.96 -12.09
C SER A 586 18.34 21.95 -12.76
N LEU A 587 19.40 21.58 -12.04
CA LEU A 587 20.34 20.54 -12.43
C LEU A 587 20.14 19.36 -11.47
N PRO A 588 19.27 18.38 -11.82
CA PRO A 588 18.91 17.32 -10.90
C PRO A 588 20.10 16.37 -10.69
N HIS A 589 20.21 15.84 -9.48
CA HIS A 589 21.19 14.82 -9.15
C HIS A 589 20.50 13.65 -8.45
N PHE A 590 20.91 12.43 -8.78
CA PHE A 590 20.41 11.21 -8.18
C PHE A 590 21.57 10.28 -7.85
N ASN A 591 21.63 9.79 -6.61
CA ASN A 591 22.75 9.00 -6.09
C ASN A 591 24.15 9.62 -6.38
N GLN A 592 24.26 10.95 -6.24
CA GLN A 592 25.48 11.74 -6.51
C GLN A 592 25.92 11.82 -7.98
N LEU A 593 25.08 11.39 -8.93
CA LEU A 593 25.32 11.55 -10.38
C LEU A 593 24.38 12.59 -10.97
N ASN A 594 24.76 13.19 -12.10
CA ASN A 594 23.85 14.03 -12.87
C ASN A 594 22.66 13.17 -13.33
N SER A 595 21.45 13.69 -13.17
CA SER A 595 20.25 12.94 -13.48
C SER A 595 19.22 13.76 -14.24
N ALA A 596 18.37 13.04 -14.97
CA ALA A 596 17.19 13.56 -15.63
C ALA A 596 16.08 12.53 -15.45
N THR A 597 14.93 12.98 -14.99
CA THR A 597 13.78 12.13 -14.68
C THR A 597 12.70 12.36 -15.71
N ILE A 598 12.33 11.29 -16.40
CA ILE A 598 11.15 11.25 -17.24
C ILE A 598 9.98 10.82 -16.37
N GLY A 599 9.09 11.75 -16.09
CA GLY A 599 7.82 11.49 -15.43
C GLY A 599 6.77 11.07 -16.44
N ALA A 600 5.95 10.06 -16.16
CA ALA A 600 4.88 9.63 -17.04
C ALA A 600 3.64 9.14 -16.29
N VAL A 601 2.48 9.27 -16.93
CA VAL A 601 1.20 8.73 -16.48
C VAL A 601 0.73 7.68 -17.50
N PRO A 602 0.56 6.41 -17.08
CA PRO A 602 -0.02 5.38 -17.93
C PRO A 602 -1.41 5.75 -18.44
N ALA A 603 -1.73 5.32 -19.66
CA ALA A 603 -3.06 5.48 -20.21
C ALA A 603 -4.10 4.69 -19.39
N PRO A 604 -5.37 5.15 -19.34
CA PRO A 604 -6.43 4.39 -18.68
C PRO A 604 -6.51 2.95 -19.19
N GLY A 605 -6.39 1.99 -18.27
CA GLY A 605 -6.37 0.55 -18.57
C GLY A 605 -5.00 -0.03 -18.96
N ALA A 606 -3.95 0.78 -19.08
CA ALA A 606 -2.58 0.31 -19.24
C ALA A 606 -1.99 -0.08 -17.87
N ALA A 607 -1.34 -1.24 -17.79
CA ALA A 607 -0.74 -1.71 -16.56
C ALA A 607 0.60 -1.01 -16.31
N MET A 608 0.94 -0.75 -15.06
CA MET A 608 2.25 -0.20 -14.70
C MET A 608 3.39 -1.13 -15.14
N GLY A 609 3.20 -2.46 -15.07
CA GLY A 609 4.18 -3.43 -15.54
C GLY A 609 4.51 -3.32 -17.03
N ASP A 610 3.52 -3.04 -17.88
CA ASP A 610 3.72 -2.87 -19.33
C ASP A 610 4.52 -1.60 -19.64
N ALA A 611 4.22 -0.52 -18.93
CA ALA A 611 4.94 0.74 -19.04
C ALA A 611 6.40 0.60 -18.59
N ILE A 612 6.65 -0.10 -17.48
CA ILE A 612 8.01 -0.36 -16.98
C ILE A 612 8.77 -1.27 -17.94
N ALA A 613 8.14 -2.33 -18.46
CA ALA A 613 8.76 -3.21 -19.46
C ALA A 613 9.16 -2.43 -20.72
N TRP A 614 8.32 -1.50 -21.17
CA TRP A 614 8.64 -0.61 -22.28
C TRP A 614 9.82 0.33 -21.97
N PHE A 615 9.91 0.88 -20.76
CA PHE A 615 11.07 1.69 -20.35
C PHE A 615 12.36 0.87 -20.27
N GLU A 616 12.29 -0.37 -19.76
CA GLU A 616 13.44 -1.29 -19.72
C GLU A 616 13.92 -1.68 -21.13
N GLU A 617 12.99 -1.95 -22.05
CA GLU A 617 13.33 -2.23 -23.45
C GLU A 617 13.93 -1.00 -24.14
N THR A 618 13.35 0.17 -23.91
CA THR A 618 13.88 1.46 -24.42
C THR A 618 15.27 1.74 -23.85
N ALA A 619 15.48 1.52 -22.55
CA ALA A 619 16.77 1.66 -21.89
C ALA A 619 17.84 0.77 -22.53
N ALA A 620 17.53 -0.53 -22.71
CA ALA A 620 18.44 -1.51 -23.29
C ALA A 620 18.86 -1.15 -24.73
N ASN A 621 17.98 -0.48 -25.49
CA ASN A 621 18.22 -0.15 -26.90
C ASN A 621 18.81 1.25 -27.11
N LYS A 622 18.42 2.24 -26.31
CA LYS A 622 18.77 3.66 -26.53
C LYS A 622 19.85 4.21 -25.59
N LEU A 623 20.07 3.64 -24.40
CA LEU A 623 21.06 4.18 -23.47
C LEU A 623 22.50 3.81 -23.89
N PRO A 624 23.38 4.80 -24.15
CA PRO A 624 24.78 4.54 -24.45
C PRO A 624 25.54 4.01 -23.22
N SER A 625 26.72 3.42 -23.46
CA SER A 625 27.62 3.04 -22.36
C SER A 625 27.97 4.24 -21.48
N GLY A 626 27.86 4.08 -20.15
CA GLY A 626 28.07 5.14 -19.17
C GLY A 626 26.80 5.87 -18.71
N TYR A 627 25.64 5.51 -19.26
CA TYR A 627 24.33 5.87 -18.73
C TYR A 627 23.75 4.68 -17.97
N ASN A 628 23.15 4.95 -16.82
CA ASN A 628 22.38 3.97 -16.06
C ASN A 628 20.98 4.51 -15.84
N HIS A 629 20.02 3.63 -15.60
CA HIS A 629 18.69 4.01 -15.17
C HIS A 629 18.36 3.48 -13.77
N ASP A 630 17.47 4.17 -13.09
CA ASP A 630 16.80 3.74 -11.86
C ASP A 630 15.37 4.29 -11.89
N TYR A 631 14.57 3.96 -10.89
CA TYR A 631 13.21 4.43 -10.76
C TYR A 631 13.05 5.21 -9.45
N MET A 632 12.06 6.09 -9.43
CA MET A 632 11.58 6.76 -8.22
C MET A 632 10.08 6.48 -7.99
N GLY A 633 9.57 6.92 -6.86
CA GLY A 633 8.14 6.81 -6.56
C GLY A 633 7.63 5.37 -6.50
N GLU A 634 6.41 5.18 -7.02
CA GLU A 634 5.70 3.90 -7.05
C GLU A 634 6.36 2.89 -8.01
N ALA A 635 6.84 3.34 -9.17
CA ALA A 635 7.57 2.50 -10.11
C ALA A 635 8.81 1.83 -9.48
N ARG A 636 9.53 2.54 -8.60
CA ARG A 636 10.67 1.94 -7.87
C ARG A 636 10.23 0.80 -6.96
N GLN A 637 9.15 0.98 -6.23
CA GLN A 637 8.60 -0.05 -5.35
C GLN A 637 8.19 -1.27 -6.16
N TYR A 638 7.54 -1.07 -7.31
CA TYR A 638 7.19 -2.17 -8.21
C TYR A 638 8.43 -2.96 -8.70
N VAL A 639 9.46 -2.29 -9.21
CA VAL A 639 10.66 -2.95 -9.74
C VAL A 639 11.44 -3.66 -8.64
N THR A 640 11.62 -3.02 -7.48
CA THR A 640 12.42 -3.57 -6.38
C THR A 640 11.69 -4.67 -5.62
N GLU A 641 10.40 -4.51 -5.35
CA GLU A 641 9.61 -5.44 -4.51
C GLU A 641 8.92 -6.54 -5.33
N GLY A 642 8.65 -6.33 -6.63
CA GLY A 642 7.99 -7.32 -7.48
C GLY A 642 8.76 -8.64 -7.59
N SER A 643 10.08 -8.60 -7.67
CA SER A 643 10.92 -9.82 -7.71
C SER A 643 10.95 -10.57 -6.37
N ALA A 644 10.87 -9.85 -5.25
CA ALA A 644 10.91 -10.41 -3.91
C ALA A 644 9.68 -11.29 -3.61
N LEU A 645 8.52 -10.94 -4.18
CA LEU A 645 7.28 -11.69 -3.97
C LEU A 645 7.30 -13.06 -4.65
N TYR A 646 7.83 -13.18 -5.87
CA TYR A 646 8.02 -14.49 -6.53
C TYR A 646 9.00 -15.39 -5.76
N ALA A 647 10.09 -14.80 -5.24
CA ALA A 647 11.03 -15.53 -4.39
C ALA A 647 10.37 -16.00 -3.08
N THR A 648 9.55 -15.14 -2.46
CA THR A 648 8.78 -15.45 -1.24
C THR A 648 7.77 -16.57 -1.50
N PHE A 649 7.08 -16.54 -2.64
CA PHE A 649 6.17 -17.60 -3.06
C PHE A 649 6.88 -18.95 -3.22
N GLY A 650 8.03 -18.98 -3.91
CA GLY A 650 8.85 -20.19 -4.05
C GLY A 650 9.35 -20.73 -2.69
N LEU A 651 9.76 -19.82 -1.80
CA LEU A 651 10.16 -20.18 -0.43
C LEU A 651 8.99 -20.75 0.38
N ALA A 652 7.79 -20.19 0.25
CA ALA A 652 6.59 -20.71 0.92
C ALA A 652 6.27 -22.13 0.47
N LEU A 653 6.33 -22.43 -0.84
CA LEU A 653 6.16 -23.80 -1.34
C LEU A 653 7.21 -24.76 -0.79
N ALA A 654 8.46 -24.33 -0.70
CA ALA A 654 9.55 -25.14 -0.15
C ALA A 654 9.33 -25.44 1.34
N ILE A 655 8.93 -24.45 2.13
CA ILE A 655 8.65 -24.61 3.56
C ILE A 655 7.45 -25.53 3.79
N ILE A 656 6.37 -25.36 3.02
CA ILE A 656 5.19 -26.26 3.08
C ILE A 656 5.61 -27.69 2.80
N PHE A 657 6.37 -27.91 1.72
CA PHE A 657 6.88 -29.23 1.39
C PHE A 657 7.68 -29.85 2.54
N LEU A 658 8.56 -29.07 3.19
CA LEU A 658 9.36 -29.52 4.33
C LEU A 658 8.50 -29.88 5.55
N VAL A 659 7.52 -29.03 5.90
CA VAL A 659 6.61 -29.27 7.03
C VAL A 659 5.79 -30.54 6.80
N LEU A 660 5.25 -30.72 5.59
CA LEU A 660 4.52 -31.93 5.21
C LEU A 660 5.44 -33.15 5.20
N ALA A 661 6.67 -33.03 4.72
CA ALA A 661 7.61 -34.15 4.69
C ALA A 661 7.95 -34.65 6.09
N ILE A 662 8.13 -33.72 7.03
CA ILE A 662 8.34 -34.03 8.45
C ILE A 662 7.09 -34.72 9.02
N GLN A 663 5.90 -34.18 8.74
CA GLN A 663 4.65 -34.70 9.27
C GLN A 663 4.33 -36.11 8.74
N PHE A 664 4.42 -36.32 7.43
CA PHE A 664 4.10 -37.60 6.80
C PHE A 664 5.23 -38.63 6.95
N GLU A 665 6.41 -38.22 7.43
CA GLU A 665 7.65 -39.01 7.46
C GLU A 665 7.99 -39.60 6.07
N SER A 666 7.73 -38.81 5.02
CA SER A 666 7.76 -39.26 3.62
C SER A 666 8.02 -38.08 2.69
N LEU A 667 8.79 -38.31 1.61
CA LEU A 667 9.00 -37.30 0.56
C LEU A 667 7.95 -37.40 -0.56
N LYS A 668 7.25 -38.53 -0.69
CA LYS A 668 6.31 -38.76 -1.79
C LYS A 668 4.93 -38.20 -1.51
N ASP A 669 4.42 -38.36 -0.28
CA ASP A 669 3.08 -37.91 0.07
C ASP A 669 2.94 -36.37 0.05
N PRO A 670 3.92 -35.58 0.52
CA PRO A 670 3.94 -34.14 0.28
C PRO A 670 3.91 -33.78 -1.19
N LEU A 671 4.62 -34.53 -2.05
CA LEU A 671 4.62 -34.26 -3.50
C LEU A 671 3.24 -34.52 -4.11
N VAL A 672 2.51 -35.54 -3.65
CA VAL A 672 1.11 -35.78 -4.03
C VAL A 672 0.22 -34.59 -3.66
N ILE A 673 0.37 -34.06 -2.45
CA ILE A 673 -0.39 -32.90 -1.97
C ILE A 673 -0.02 -31.65 -2.79
N MET A 674 1.26 -31.39 -3.02
CA MET A 674 1.73 -30.20 -3.74
C MET A 674 1.28 -30.15 -5.20
N VAL A 675 0.92 -31.29 -5.82
CA VAL A 675 0.35 -31.29 -7.18
C VAL A 675 -1.01 -30.60 -7.24
N SER A 676 -1.79 -30.55 -6.15
CA SER A 676 -3.07 -29.83 -6.13
C SER A 676 -2.90 -28.31 -6.13
N VAL A 677 -1.74 -27.80 -5.68
CA VAL A 677 -1.47 -26.36 -5.53
C VAL A 677 -1.46 -25.64 -6.89
N PRO A 678 -0.64 -26.03 -7.90
CA PRO A 678 -0.67 -25.40 -9.21
C PRO A 678 -2.02 -25.54 -9.92
N LEU A 679 -2.74 -26.63 -9.69
CA LEU A 679 -4.09 -26.83 -10.24
C LEU A 679 -5.10 -25.84 -9.63
N ALA A 680 -5.04 -25.56 -8.33
CA ALA A 680 -5.88 -24.56 -7.69
C ALA A 680 -5.50 -23.13 -8.11
N ILE A 681 -4.20 -22.86 -8.25
CA ILE A 681 -3.69 -21.58 -8.76
C ILE A 681 -4.23 -21.32 -10.16
N CYS A 682 -4.30 -22.34 -11.04
CA CYS A 682 -4.93 -22.20 -12.35
C CYS A 682 -6.35 -21.62 -12.25
N GLY A 683 -7.15 -22.08 -11.29
CA GLY A 683 -8.49 -21.55 -11.05
C GLY A 683 -8.51 -20.07 -10.71
N ALA A 684 -7.59 -19.62 -9.87
CA ALA A 684 -7.43 -18.21 -9.55
C ALA A 684 -6.92 -17.39 -10.76
N LEU A 685 -5.92 -17.91 -11.48
CA LEU A 685 -5.36 -17.25 -12.66
C LEU A 685 -6.37 -17.11 -13.80
N ILE A 686 -7.32 -18.05 -13.95
CA ILE A 686 -8.41 -17.92 -14.93
C ILE A 686 -9.27 -16.70 -14.62
N ALA A 687 -9.59 -16.43 -13.35
CA ALA A 687 -10.36 -15.24 -12.98
C ALA A 687 -9.58 -13.95 -13.25
N LEU A 688 -8.28 -13.93 -12.91
CA LEU A 688 -7.41 -12.78 -13.19
C LEU A 688 -7.21 -12.56 -14.70
N ALA A 689 -6.99 -13.63 -15.48
CA ALA A 689 -6.80 -13.55 -16.92
C ALA A 689 -8.08 -13.16 -17.68
N TRP A 690 -9.25 -13.36 -17.07
CA TRP A 690 -10.52 -12.82 -17.57
C TRP A 690 -10.64 -11.31 -17.37
N GLY A 691 -9.73 -10.69 -16.62
CA GLY A 691 -9.76 -9.27 -16.28
C GLY A 691 -10.62 -8.95 -15.06
N ALA A 692 -10.88 -9.93 -14.18
CA ALA A 692 -11.58 -9.65 -12.92
C ALA A 692 -10.74 -8.77 -11.98
N ALA A 693 -9.43 -9.02 -11.90
CA ALA A 693 -8.49 -8.22 -11.14
C ALA A 693 -7.08 -8.36 -11.76
N THR A 694 -6.15 -7.53 -11.30
CA THR A 694 -4.75 -7.51 -11.73
C THR A 694 -3.87 -8.40 -10.86
N MET A 695 -2.66 -8.68 -11.34
CA MET A 695 -1.58 -9.27 -10.55
C MET A 695 -0.92 -8.18 -9.69
N ASN A 696 -1.43 -8.02 -8.48
CA ASN A 696 -0.99 -7.07 -7.46
C ASN A 696 -0.62 -7.75 -6.14
N ILE A 697 -0.06 -7.00 -5.17
CA ILE A 697 0.35 -7.52 -3.86
C ILE A 697 -0.77 -8.27 -3.12
N TYR A 698 -2.02 -7.79 -3.16
CA TYR A 698 -3.15 -8.43 -2.49
C TYR A 698 -3.56 -9.73 -3.17
N SER A 699 -3.58 -9.75 -4.50
CA SER A 699 -3.85 -10.95 -5.30
C SER A 699 -2.81 -12.04 -5.06
N GLN A 700 -1.52 -11.66 -4.92
CA GLN A 700 -0.42 -12.59 -4.66
C GLN A 700 -0.48 -13.16 -3.24
N VAL A 701 -0.82 -12.34 -2.25
CA VAL A 701 -1.08 -12.81 -0.89
C VAL A 701 -2.31 -13.72 -0.84
N GLY A 702 -3.34 -13.43 -1.65
CA GLY A 702 -4.46 -14.33 -1.90
C GLY A 702 -4.02 -15.69 -2.47
N LEU A 703 -3.10 -15.70 -3.45
CA LEU A 703 -2.54 -16.93 -4.02
C LEU A 703 -1.75 -17.73 -2.97
N ILE A 704 -0.95 -17.07 -2.14
CA ILE A 704 -0.20 -17.73 -1.06
C ILE A 704 -1.18 -18.33 -0.03
N THR A 705 -2.21 -17.59 0.35
CA THR A 705 -3.28 -18.06 1.25
C THR A 705 -4.01 -19.26 0.66
N LEU A 706 -4.32 -19.22 -0.64
CA LEU A 706 -4.93 -20.31 -1.40
C LEU A 706 -4.06 -21.57 -1.38
N VAL A 707 -2.73 -21.45 -1.44
CA VAL A 707 -1.82 -22.59 -1.30
C VAL A 707 -2.06 -23.27 0.04
N GLY A 708 -2.01 -22.54 1.16
CA GLY A 708 -2.25 -23.14 2.49
C GLY A 708 -3.61 -23.83 2.58
N LEU A 709 -4.65 -23.15 2.08
CA LEU A 709 -6.03 -23.64 2.06
C LEU A 709 -6.21 -24.92 1.23
N ILE A 710 -5.65 -24.98 0.02
CA ILE A 710 -5.82 -26.17 -0.82
C ILE A 710 -4.96 -27.34 -0.33
N THR A 711 -3.81 -27.05 0.26
CA THR A 711 -2.94 -28.04 0.89
C THR A 711 -3.70 -28.73 2.02
N LYS A 712 -4.53 -27.99 2.78
CA LYS A 712 -5.40 -28.53 3.84
C LYS A 712 -6.30 -29.67 3.35
N HIS A 713 -6.96 -29.49 2.21
CA HIS A 713 -7.80 -30.54 1.61
C HIS A 713 -6.99 -31.79 1.27
N GLY A 714 -5.78 -31.61 0.73
CA GLY A 714 -4.87 -32.71 0.40
C GLY A 714 -4.36 -33.45 1.64
N ILE A 715 -4.02 -32.73 2.72
CA ILE A 715 -3.61 -33.30 4.01
C ILE A 715 -4.72 -34.21 4.57
N LEU A 716 -5.97 -33.75 4.58
CA LEU A 716 -7.10 -34.52 5.12
C LEU A 716 -7.34 -35.85 4.38
N ILE A 717 -7.17 -35.86 3.05
CA ILE A 717 -7.32 -37.08 2.24
C ILE A 717 -6.12 -38.00 2.44
N CYS A 718 -4.90 -37.47 2.36
CA CYS A 718 -3.68 -38.28 2.44
C CYS A 718 -3.47 -38.92 3.82
N GLU A 719 -3.83 -38.22 4.90
CA GLU A 719 -3.69 -38.72 6.26
C GLU A 719 -4.64 -39.90 6.53
N VAL A 720 -5.91 -39.81 6.12
CA VAL A 720 -6.83 -40.96 6.23
C VAL A 720 -6.40 -42.10 5.31
N ALA A 721 -5.91 -41.81 4.11
CA ALA A 721 -5.41 -42.86 3.23
C ALA A 721 -4.16 -43.55 3.79
N LYS A 722 -3.32 -42.85 4.55
CA LYS A 722 -2.20 -43.41 5.30
C LYS A 722 -2.68 -44.29 6.45
N GLU A 723 -3.65 -43.81 7.24
CA GLU A 723 -4.26 -44.56 8.34
C GLU A 723 -4.91 -45.87 7.86
N GLU A 724 -5.66 -45.83 6.76
CA GLU A 724 -6.29 -46.99 6.12
C GLU A 724 -5.28 -48.03 5.60
N GLN A 725 -4.10 -47.59 5.14
CA GLN A 725 -3.02 -48.50 4.76
C GLN A 725 -2.36 -49.15 5.99
N LEU A 726 -2.16 -48.38 7.07
CA LEU A 726 -1.49 -48.85 8.28
C LEU A 726 -2.35 -49.79 9.12
N HIS A 727 -3.61 -49.42 9.37
CA HIS A 727 -4.51 -50.13 10.29
C HIS A 727 -5.40 -51.17 9.60
N HIS A 728 -5.78 -50.93 8.34
CA HIS A 728 -6.70 -51.79 7.61
C HIS A 728 -6.06 -52.53 6.42
N HIS A 729 -4.74 -52.37 6.21
CA HIS A 729 -3.95 -53.04 5.17
C HIS A 729 -4.52 -52.90 3.75
N LYS A 730 -5.27 -51.81 3.50
CA LYS A 730 -5.85 -51.52 2.19
C LYS A 730 -4.78 -51.19 1.16
N THR A 731 -5.06 -51.45 -0.12
CA THR A 731 -4.18 -50.99 -1.20
C THR A 731 -4.25 -49.46 -1.35
N ARG A 732 -3.25 -48.83 -1.98
CA ARG A 732 -3.23 -47.36 -2.22
C ARG A 732 -4.51 -46.84 -2.90
N ILE A 733 -5.11 -47.65 -3.78
CA ILE A 733 -6.34 -47.30 -4.49
C ILE A 733 -7.55 -47.36 -3.56
N GLU A 734 -7.72 -48.48 -2.84
CA GLU A 734 -8.83 -48.65 -1.90
C GLU A 734 -8.78 -47.64 -0.76
N ALA A 735 -7.57 -47.39 -0.23
CA ALA A 735 -7.33 -46.45 0.84
C ALA A 735 -7.70 -45.01 0.43
N VAL A 736 -7.28 -44.56 -0.76
CA VAL A 736 -7.60 -43.19 -1.21
C VAL A 736 -9.06 -43.02 -1.61
N MET A 737 -9.70 -44.07 -2.13
CA MET A 737 -11.14 -44.04 -2.41
C MET A 737 -11.98 -43.91 -1.13
N GLU A 738 -11.62 -44.67 -0.09
CA GLU A 738 -12.29 -44.58 1.21
C GLU A 738 -12.04 -43.21 1.85
N ALA A 739 -10.78 -42.75 1.85
CA ALA A 739 -10.40 -41.45 2.41
C ALA A 739 -11.17 -40.30 1.74
N ALA A 740 -11.23 -40.31 0.40
CA ALA A 740 -11.93 -39.30 -0.37
C ALA A 740 -13.45 -39.31 -0.10
N LYS A 741 -14.05 -40.49 0.06
CA LYS A 741 -15.47 -40.63 0.41
C LYS A 741 -15.77 -40.06 1.80
N VAL A 742 -15.00 -40.44 2.80
CA VAL A 742 -15.18 -40.02 4.20
C VAL A 742 -14.93 -38.52 4.37
N ARG A 743 -14.00 -37.95 3.59
CA ARG A 743 -13.62 -36.53 3.67
C ARG A 743 -14.42 -35.60 2.77
N LEU A 744 -15.23 -36.11 1.85
CA LEU A 744 -16.01 -35.27 0.92
C LEU A 744 -16.87 -34.23 1.66
N ARG A 745 -17.68 -34.66 2.65
CA ARG A 745 -18.58 -33.76 3.36
C ARG A 745 -17.82 -32.69 4.17
N PRO A 746 -16.82 -33.03 5.00
CA PRO A 746 -15.98 -32.04 5.66
C PRO A 746 -15.33 -31.05 4.67
N ILE A 747 -14.71 -31.51 3.58
CA ILE A 747 -14.03 -30.65 2.61
C ILE A 747 -15.03 -29.69 1.93
N LEU A 748 -16.19 -30.18 1.51
CA LEU A 748 -17.22 -29.31 0.90
C LEU A 748 -17.79 -28.30 1.90
N MET A 749 -17.97 -28.71 3.15
CA MET A 749 -18.50 -27.83 4.20
C MET A 749 -17.54 -26.67 4.47
N THR A 750 -16.25 -26.96 4.62
CA THR A 750 -15.23 -25.95 4.95
C THR A 750 -14.94 -25.06 3.75
N THR A 751 -14.90 -25.63 2.53
CA THR A 751 -14.79 -24.87 1.29
C THR A 751 -15.98 -23.93 1.09
N ALA A 752 -17.21 -24.42 1.28
CA ALA A 752 -18.41 -23.61 1.12
C ALA A 752 -18.48 -22.50 2.17
N ALA A 753 -18.10 -22.79 3.42
CA ALA A 753 -18.02 -21.78 4.48
C ALA A 753 -16.98 -20.70 4.14
N MET A 754 -15.78 -21.08 3.68
CA MET A 754 -14.73 -20.15 3.28
C MET A 754 -15.16 -19.29 2.09
N ILE A 755 -15.67 -19.92 1.02
CA ILE A 755 -16.16 -19.18 -0.17
C ILE A 755 -17.26 -18.20 0.22
N ALA A 756 -18.25 -18.65 0.99
CA ALA A 756 -19.37 -17.81 1.40
C ALA A 756 -18.95 -16.68 2.35
N GLY A 757 -17.99 -16.94 3.25
CA GLY A 757 -17.42 -15.92 4.13
C GLY A 757 -16.64 -14.83 3.39
N LEU A 758 -16.14 -15.12 2.19
CA LEU A 758 -15.46 -14.16 1.32
C LEU A 758 -16.39 -13.46 0.32
N ILE A 759 -17.67 -13.89 0.18
CA ILE A 759 -18.63 -13.20 -0.70
C ILE A 759 -18.78 -11.72 -0.31
N PRO A 760 -18.93 -11.33 0.97
CA PRO A 760 -19.01 -9.91 1.33
C PRO A 760 -17.80 -9.09 0.86
N LEU A 761 -16.60 -9.66 0.84
CA LEU A 761 -15.40 -8.95 0.34
C LEU A 761 -15.49 -8.62 -1.15
N MET A 762 -16.15 -9.48 -1.92
CA MET A 762 -16.31 -9.29 -3.36
C MET A 762 -17.43 -8.32 -3.74
N TYR A 763 -18.38 -8.08 -2.84
CA TYR A 763 -19.49 -7.15 -3.04
C TYR A 763 -19.38 -5.88 -2.20
N ALA A 764 -18.29 -5.73 -1.45
CA ALA A 764 -18.02 -4.52 -0.67
C ALA A 764 -17.92 -3.31 -1.60
N SER A 765 -18.53 -2.21 -1.19
CA SER A 765 -18.43 -0.90 -1.82
C SER A 765 -17.79 0.10 -0.87
N GLY A 766 -17.32 1.23 -1.40
CA GLY A 766 -16.66 2.28 -0.62
C GLY A 766 -15.14 2.12 -0.55
N ALA A 767 -14.54 2.76 0.46
CA ALA A 767 -13.09 2.86 0.58
C ALA A 767 -12.41 1.50 0.88
N GLY A 768 -11.38 1.17 0.10
CA GLY A 768 -10.64 -0.10 0.24
C GLY A 768 -11.36 -1.31 -0.36
N ALA A 769 -12.33 -1.10 -1.25
CA ALA A 769 -13.10 -2.17 -1.86
C ALA A 769 -12.28 -2.96 -2.90
N ALA A 770 -11.41 -2.30 -3.68
CA ALA A 770 -10.61 -2.94 -4.72
C ALA A 770 -9.55 -3.91 -4.12
N GLN A 771 -8.97 -3.56 -2.98
CA GLN A 771 -8.06 -4.39 -2.19
C GLN A 771 -8.76 -5.67 -1.69
N ARG A 772 -9.96 -5.52 -1.11
CA ARG A 772 -10.79 -6.65 -0.62
C ARG A 772 -11.26 -7.55 -1.76
N PHE A 773 -11.67 -6.94 -2.88
CA PHE A 773 -12.07 -7.67 -4.06
C PHE A 773 -10.91 -8.50 -4.62
N SER A 774 -9.73 -7.91 -4.77
CA SER A 774 -8.53 -8.57 -5.32
C SER A 774 -8.14 -9.82 -4.53
N ILE A 775 -8.16 -9.76 -3.20
CA ILE A 775 -7.85 -10.93 -2.36
C ILE A 775 -9.00 -11.95 -2.36
N GLY A 776 -10.25 -11.47 -2.34
CA GLY A 776 -11.46 -12.30 -2.31
C GLY A 776 -11.63 -13.14 -3.57
N ILE A 777 -11.54 -12.53 -4.76
CA ILE A 777 -11.73 -13.23 -6.04
C ILE A 777 -10.72 -14.35 -6.24
N VAL A 778 -9.45 -14.11 -5.88
CA VAL A 778 -8.37 -15.10 -6.01
C VAL A 778 -8.66 -16.34 -5.16
N ILE A 779 -9.03 -16.15 -3.90
CA ILE A 779 -9.31 -17.27 -2.99
C ILE A 779 -10.61 -17.97 -3.40
N VAL A 780 -11.67 -17.23 -3.73
CA VAL A 780 -12.96 -17.81 -4.13
C VAL A 780 -12.84 -18.62 -5.43
N ALA A 781 -12.27 -18.05 -6.49
CA ALA A 781 -12.10 -18.75 -7.76
C ALA A 781 -11.13 -19.94 -7.62
N GLY A 782 -10.02 -19.71 -6.90
CA GLY A 782 -9.02 -20.72 -6.62
C GLY A 782 -9.56 -21.91 -5.83
N LEU A 783 -10.37 -21.67 -4.79
CA LEU A 783 -10.99 -22.73 -3.99
C LEU A 783 -12.11 -23.44 -4.74
N ALA A 784 -12.98 -22.71 -5.45
CA ALA A 784 -14.10 -23.30 -6.18
C ALA A 784 -13.60 -24.32 -7.22
N ILE A 785 -12.58 -23.94 -7.99
CA ILE A 785 -11.98 -24.80 -9.02
C ILE A 785 -10.99 -25.79 -8.40
N GLY A 786 -10.14 -25.33 -7.49
CA GLY A 786 -9.12 -26.15 -6.84
C GLY A 786 -9.69 -27.29 -6.02
N THR A 787 -10.84 -27.11 -5.39
CA THR A 787 -11.51 -28.19 -4.63
C THR A 787 -12.00 -29.30 -5.55
N ILE A 788 -12.49 -28.96 -6.75
CA ILE A 788 -12.83 -29.97 -7.77
C ILE A 788 -11.57 -30.75 -8.15
N PHE A 789 -10.45 -30.07 -8.43
CA PHE A 789 -9.20 -30.76 -8.74
C PHE A 789 -8.68 -31.59 -7.57
N THR A 790 -8.81 -31.13 -6.34
CA THR A 790 -8.37 -31.88 -5.17
C THR A 790 -9.24 -33.12 -4.95
N LEU A 791 -10.55 -33.04 -5.18
CA LEU A 791 -11.44 -34.20 -5.00
C LEU A 791 -11.31 -35.24 -6.13
N PHE A 792 -10.91 -34.87 -7.34
CA PHE A 792 -10.85 -35.81 -8.48
C PHE A 792 -9.43 -36.15 -8.95
N VAL A 793 -8.51 -35.18 -9.00
CA VAL A 793 -7.15 -35.34 -9.52
C VAL A 793 -6.20 -35.87 -8.43
N LEU A 794 -6.29 -35.37 -7.19
CA LEU A 794 -5.41 -35.83 -6.11
C LEU A 794 -5.50 -37.34 -5.85
N PRO A 795 -6.71 -37.98 -5.79
CA PRO A 795 -6.79 -39.43 -5.65
C PRO A 795 -6.12 -40.21 -6.79
N VAL A 796 -6.18 -39.70 -8.01
CA VAL A 796 -5.51 -40.29 -9.17
C VAL A 796 -3.99 -40.23 -8.99
N ILE A 797 -3.45 -39.05 -8.64
CA ILE A 797 -2.01 -38.85 -8.43
C ILE A 797 -1.51 -39.70 -7.25
N TYR A 798 -2.26 -39.73 -6.14
CA TYR A 798 -1.97 -40.57 -4.98
C TYR A 798 -1.81 -42.04 -5.37
N SER A 799 -2.69 -42.56 -6.24
CA SER A 799 -2.64 -43.97 -6.66
C SER A 799 -1.35 -44.39 -7.37
N TYR A 800 -0.65 -43.46 -8.03
CA TYR A 800 0.63 -43.70 -8.68
C TYR A 800 1.81 -43.44 -7.74
N LEU A 801 1.80 -42.26 -7.11
CA LEU A 801 2.99 -41.65 -6.53
C LEU A 801 3.13 -41.88 -5.02
N ALA A 802 2.03 -42.07 -4.29
CA ALA A 802 2.04 -42.14 -2.82
C ALA A 802 2.92 -43.29 -2.28
N GLU A 803 3.49 -43.06 -1.10
CA GLU A 803 4.32 -44.03 -0.39
C GLU A 803 3.48 -45.25 0.02
N LYS A 804 4.07 -46.45 -0.01
CA LYS A 804 3.41 -47.64 0.53
C LYS A 804 3.68 -47.70 2.03
N HIS A 805 2.72 -47.22 2.81
CA HIS A 805 2.83 -47.25 4.26
C HIS A 805 2.59 -48.67 4.77
N LYS A 806 3.56 -49.19 5.51
CA LYS A 806 3.45 -50.45 6.25
C LYS A 806 3.77 -50.15 7.70
N PRO A 807 3.09 -50.80 8.67
CA PRO A 807 3.49 -50.69 10.06
C PRO A 807 4.98 -51.04 10.17
N LEU A 808 5.73 -50.21 10.91
CA LEU A 808 7.15 -50.43 11.14
C LEU A 808 7.34 -51.89 11.56
N PRO A 809 8.28 -52.64 10.94
CA PRO A 809 8.56 -53.99 11.39
C PRO A 809 8.94 -53.88 12.86
N VAL A 810 8.12 -54.46 13.74
CA VAL A 810 8.48 -54.60 15.15
C VAL A 810 9.81 -55.33 15.14
N PHE A 811 10.86 -54.64 15.58
CA PHE A 811 12.16 -55.28 15.76
C PHE A 811 11.99 -56.23 16.94
N VAL A 812 11.62 -57.48 16.64
CA VAL A 812 11.50 -58.52 17.64
C VAL A 812 12.93 -58.92 18.01
N GLU A 813 13.43 -58.31 19.08
CA GLU A 813 14.77 -58.57 19.66
C GLU A 813 14.90 -60.02 20.20
N ASP A 814 13.79 -60.79 20.24
CA ASP A 814 13.73 -62.11 20.89
C ASP A 814 14.32 -63.28 20.10
N LYS A 815 14.52 -63.19 18.78
CA LYS A 815 15.05 -64.35 18.01
C LYS A 815 16.54 -64.61 18.21
N ASP A 816 17.31 -63.59 18.58
CA ASP A 816 18.73 -63.75 18.88
C ASP A 816 18.98 -64.02 20.37
N LEU A 817 18.08 -63.56 21.27
CA LEU A 817 18.08 -63.91 22.70
C LEU A 817 17.75 -65.39 22.95
N GLU A 818 16.78 -65.99 22.24
CA GLU A 818 16.53 -67.44 22.33
C GLU A 818 17.71 -68.29 21.83
N LYS A 819 18.43 -67.81 20.80
CA LYS A 819 19.65 -68.47 20.31
C LYS A 819 20.80 -68.35 21.31
N LEU A 820 21.00 -67.18 21.92
CA LEU A 820 22.01 -66.97 22.95
C LEU A 820 21.70 -67.78 24.21
N ALA A 821 20.45 -67.83 24.64
CA ALA A 821 20.01 -68.65 25.77
C ALA A 821 20.22 -70.16 25.52
N ARG A 822 19.90 -70.66 24.31
CA ARG A 822 20.18 -72.06 23.94
C ARG A 822 21.68 -72.37 23.84
N VAL A 823 22.51 -71.41 23.43
CA VAL A 823 23.97 -71.57 23.39
C VAL A 823 24.56 -71.57 24.80
N ASP A 824 24.02 -70.76 25.71
CA ASP A 824 24.46 -70.74 27.11
C ASP A 824 23.96 -71.95 27.89
N GLU A 825 22.74 -72.45 27.65
CA GLU A 825 22.27 -73.74 28.18
C GLU A 825 23.10 -74.92 27.64
N ALA A 826 23.44 -74.92 26.35
CA ALA A 826 24.30 -75.95 25.77
C ALA A 826 25.73 -75.89 26.34
N LYS A 827 26.27 -74.70 26.62
CA LYS A 827 27.57 -74.54 27.30
C LYS A 827 27.52 -74.93 28.77
N ALA A 828 26.42 -74.65 29.47
CA ALA A 828 26.22 -75.07 30.87
C ALA A 828 26.12 -76.60 30.97
N ALA A 829 25.35 -77.25 30.10
CA ALA A 829 25.26 -78.70 30.01
C ALA A 829 26.62 -79.33 29.65
N HIS A 830 27.41 -78.69 28.77
CA HIS A 830 28.76 -79.15 28.45
C HIS A 830 29.75 -78.99 29.63
N ARG A 831 29.58 -77.98 30.49
CA ARG A 831 30.37 -77.82 31.73
C ARG A 831 30.00 -78.88 32.78
N GLU A 832 28.72 -79.15 32.99
CA GLU A 832 28.29 -80.22 33.90
C GLU A 832 28.73 -81.62 33.47
N LEU A 833 28.85 -81.87 32.16
CA LEU A 833 29.42 -83.10 31.60
C LEU A 833 30.95 -83.17 31.69
N ALA A 834 31.63 -82.03 31.77
CA ALA A 834 33.09 -81.95 31.93
C ALA A 834 33.52 -82.10 33.40
N ASP A 835 32.70 -81.64 34.35
CA ASP A 835 32.94 -81.79 35.80
C ASP A 835 32.59 -83.20 36.35
N ASN A 836 31.91 -84.04 35.55
CA ASN A 836 31.56 -85.43 35.86
C ASN A 836 32.47 -86.48 35.18
N LYS A 837 33.65 -86.07 34.69
CA LYS A 837 34.75 -86.94 34.27
C LYS A 837 35.97 -86.66 35.13
#